data_AF-A0A7S0KKK0-F1
#
_entry.id   AF-A0A7S0KKK0-F1
#
_cell.length_a   1.000
_cell.length_b   1.000
_cell.length_c   1.000
_cell.angle_alpha   90.00
_cell.angle_beta   90.00
_cell.angle_gamma   90.00
#
_symmetry.space_group_name_H-M   'P 1'
#
loop_
_entity.id
_entity.type
_entity.pdbx_description
1 polymer ?
#
loop_
_entity_poly.entity_id
_entity_poly.type
_entity_poly.pdbx_seq_one_letter_code
_entity_poly.pdbx_strand_id
1 'polypeptide(L)'
;TSMSSRTAAVSTIHASSTGGRRAQNMSWRRASAHWTRSAPLASVTLARAARIGQLGRDATVTFASSASSPPASGARKTLMIVESPAKAKTIERYLGAGAKVLASYGHVRDLVNKRGSVRPEESFAMTWTSTSRQRAALKDITDALKGVDVLLLATDPDREGEAISWHLLEMLKEKRLLRADLDVKRVTFSEITKTAVLEAVKTPRDINVPMVDAYMARRALDYLFGFTLSGLLWRKLPSSVSLSAGRVQSVALRLVCEREEEVEAFISEPYWTVQADVVTKEGATFEAALVNVDGVKLGKFTIASAAQAEEYARRVRECETLRVVDMKQSEAKRTSGPPFTTSTLQQEANKQLGFGASRTMSAAQRLYEGAGTGEGLITYMRTDGTYVAPYAIEEMRTTAGEVFGAEYVPESPRYFKKSQKNAQEAHEAIRPTNARRLPAQVARQIGPGSDEARLYGLIWARAMASQMSPALTDRIAAEIESADGNLALKANGHRLMFPGYLAAYRSVKGDGDAPSSDDAWLPVLAAGDALRVERDSKDKGCVATEHKTMPPPRYTDGSIVKALEERGIGRPSTYAPILKVLAQRDYVAKQGAALIPTTRGRLVSAFLTNYFLTYVDYGFTADLERKLDDVSSEQVEWKPLLSEWWVPFEGKISSLSTLRVSEVIDALDEKLGSHLFGETTYDGHVHVNKDQMPALTDGETSSDNDDASSVSSSDELVSDARRCPSCKVGRLGLKPSKSGGFIGCSNYPTCGFTHPLQPLRGAIVSDTDDPDFNTPMDDPDMVMYPKTLGVDPVSGKEISLRLGPYGAYLQLGVQEATPEPVPTEDGKKPKKPKKPPTPRRVGVANVGKDAKDLTLEDAIGMFEYPKELGVHPVSQNVITMNIGPFGYYVACDGLNASISKTVQKRIGELSNLTIDDAVELLRKKAERPPRTRGRYAKKATKAKKEPKAKKEPKAKEQAGETGSSSVAKKVKKTSAKVEIPGVKKPLSAFFAFSKDERPNVVKDHPDFKVGAVAKVLGERWAAIDPEVKSKYEAAAKAEKESYVKALEAYKVERTKIDV
;
A
#
# COMPACT_ATOMS: atom_id res chain seq x y z
N THR A 1 5.20 -54.28 -41.07
CA THR A 1 5.17 -55.40 -42.04
C THR A 1 3.73 -55.89 -42.15
N SER A 2 3.27 -56.18 -43.38
CA SER A 2 1.92 -56.58 -43.85
C SER A 2 0.80 -55.52 -43.70
N MET A 3 0.53 -54.73 -44.76
CA MET A 3 -0.38 -54.97 -45.91
C MET A 3 -1.86 -54.72 -45.55
N SER A 4 -2.46 -53.62 -46.08
CA SER A 4 -3.26 -53.56 -47.33
C SER A 4 -4.72 -53.96 -47.05
N SER A 5 -5.81 -53.32 -47.48
CA SER A 5 -6.16 -52.51 -48.66
C SER A 5 -7.55 -51.89 -48.37
N ARG A 6 -7.79 -50.60 -48.61
CA ARG A 6 -8.47 -50.01 -49.80
C ARG A 6 -9.77 -50.69 -50.26
N THR A 7 -10.87 -49.91 -50.27
CA THR A 7 -11.81 -49.64 -51.40
C THR A 7 -12.94 -48.77 -50.82
N ALA A 8 -13.05 -47.45 -51.07
CA ALA A 8 -13.40 -46.73 -52.31
C ALA A 8 -14.79 -47.11 -52.86
N ALA A 9 -15.73 -46.14 -52.89
CA ALA A 9 -16.26 -45.54 -54.13
C ALA A 9 -17.69 -44.95 -53.99
N VAL A 10 -17.80 -43.67 -54.43
CA VAL A 10 -18.84 -43.12 -55.35
C VAL A 10 -20.23 -42.87 -54.74
N SER A 11 -20.62 -41.63 -54.41
CA SER A 11 -20.94 -40.44 -55.26
C SER A 11 -22.32 -40.50 -55.96
N THR A 12 -22.91 -39.30 -56.11
CA THR A 12 -23.98 -38.83 -57.03
C THR A 12 -25.28 -38.42 -56.29
N ILE A 13 -25.45 -37.14 -55.91
CA ILE A 13 -26.04 -36.00 -56.67
C ILE A 13 -27.51 -36.23 -57.05
N HIS A 14 -28.43 -35.42 -56.51
CA HIS A 14 -29.38 -34.62 -57.30
C HIS A 14 -30.00 -33.47 -56.49
N ALA A 15 -30.26 -32.38 -57.23
CA ALA A 15 -30.50 -31.02 -56.77
C ALA A 15 -31.99 -30.62 -56.88
N SER A 16 -32.21 -29.32 -56.59
CA SER A 16 -33.36 -28.48 -56.95
C SER A 16 -34.52 -28.48 -55.92
N SER A 17 -35.20 -27.37 -55.61
CA SER A 17 -35.32 -26.07 -56.28
C SER A 17 -35.97 -25.02 -55.35
N THR A 18 -35.49 -23.77 -55.46
CA THR A 18 -36.24 -22.50 -55.53
C THR A 18 -37.20 -22.05 -54.41
N GLY A 19 -37.04 -20.78 -54.00
CA GLY A 19 -38.15 -19.92 -53.56
C GLY A 19 -37.76 -18.87 -52.52
N GLY A 20 -37.44 -17.65 -52.97
CA GLY A 20 -37.05 -16.53 -52.10
C GLY A 20 -38.20 -15.63 -51.63
N ARG A 21 -37.95 -14.81 -50.60
CA ARG A 21 -38.19 -13.34 -50.55
C ARG A 21 -37.93 -12.77 -49.14
N ARG A 22 -37.07 -11.74 -49.12
CA ARG A 22 -37.10 -10.47 -48.36
C ARG A 22 -37.74 -10.37 -46.96
N ALA A 23 -36.88 -9.89 -46.04
CA ALA A 23 -37.00 -8.62 -45.27
C ALA A 23 -37.38 -8.65 -43.77
N GLN A 24 -36.44 -8.05 -43.00
CA GLN A 24 -36.59 -7.13 -41.87
C GLN A 24 -36.86 -7.62 -40.43
N ASN A 25 -35.92 -7.18 -39.57
CA ASN A 25 -36.04 -6.56 -38.24
C ASN A 25 -36.46 -7.36 -36.98
N MET A 26 -35.45 -7.43 -36.10
CA MET A 26 -35.44 -7.07 -34.67
C MET A 26 -36.41 -7.73 -33.65
N SER A 27 -35.75 -8.33 -32.66
CA SER A 27 -36.00 -8.23 -31.20
C SER A 27 -36.86 -9.30 -30.48
N TRP A 28 -36.15 -10.05 -29.63
CA TRP A 28 -36.42 -10.29 -28.19
C TRP A 28 -37.88 -10.46 -27.69
N ARG A 29 -38.31 -11.71 -27.44
CA ARG A 29 -38.57 -12.33 -26.10
C ARG A 29 -39.70 -13.39 -26.10
N ARG A 30 -39.38 -14.48 -25.37
CA ARG A 30 -40.24 -15.38 -24.55
C ARG A 30 -41.29 -16.29 -25.21
N ALA A 31 -40.92 -17.57 -25.25
CA ALA A 31 -41.57 -18.74 -24.62
C ALA A 31 -43.10 -18.90 -24.71
N SER A 32 -43.54 -20.04 -25.28
CA SER A 32 -44.48 -21.01 -24.67
C SER A 32 -44.57 -22.29 -25.53
N ALA A 33 -44.93 -23.40 -24.87
CA ALA A 33 -44.78 -24.80 -25.29
C ALA A 33 -45.98 -25.39 -26.07
N HIS A 34 -45.76 -26.55 -26.73
CA HIS A 34 -46.59 -27.78 -26.76
C HIS A 34 -45.93 -28.80 -27.73
N TRP A 35 -45.44 -29.97 -27.25
CA TRP A 35 -46.05 -31.34 -27.31
C TRP A 35 -46.44 -31.78 -28.74
N THR A 36 -46.08 -32.94 -29.32
CA THR A 36 -45.68 -34.25 -28.77
C THR A 36 -45.15 -35.23 -29.86
N ARG A 37 -44.29 -36.16 -29.40
CA ARG A 37 -44.09 -37.57 -29.80
C ARG A 37 -43.60 -37.93 -31.21
N SER A 38 -42.40 -38.51 -31.27
CA SER A 38 -42.17 -39.96 -31.46
C SER A 38 -40.71 -40.32 -31.10
N ALA A 39 -40.50 -41.48 -30.49
CA ALA A 39 -39.21 -42.07 -30.08
C ALA A 39 -39.22 -43.57 -30.50
N PRO A 40 -38.22 -44.45 -30.21
CA PRO A 40 -36.94 -44.25 -29.49
C PRO A 40 -35.73 -45.10 -30.01
N LEU A 41 -34.62 -45.03 -29.25
CA LEU A 41 -33.54 -46.02 -28.96
C LEU A 41 -32.13 -45.57 -29.42
N ALA A 42 -31.07 -45.59 -28.61
CA ALA A 42 -30.90 -45.88 -27.19
C ALA A 42 -29.54 -45.31 -26.70
N SER A 43 -29.49 -44.88 -25.44
CA SER A 43 -28.31 -44.49 -24.67
C SER A 43 -28.24 -45.39 -23.42
N VAL A 44 -27.03 -45.76 -23.01
CA VAL A 44 -26.75 -46.52 -21.78
C VAL A 44 -26.22 -45.56 -20.71
N THR A 45 -26.97 -45.39 -19.63
CA THR A 45 -26.48 -44.99 -18.30
C THR A 45 -27.26 -45.71 -17.21
N LEU A 46 -26.54 -45.98 -16.12
CA LEU A 46 -26.95 -46.51 -14.82
C LEU A 46 -28.40 -46.22 -14.40
N ALA A 47 -29.14 -47.28 -14.03
CA ALA A 47 -29.73 -47.45 -12.69
C ALA A 47 -30.60 -48.72 -12.62
N ARG A 48 -30.28 -49.65 -11.71
CA ARG A 48 -31.30 -50.44 -11.00
C ARG A 48 -30.71 -51.08 -9.74
N ALA A 49 -31.26 -50.72 -8.58
CA ALA A 49 -31.74 -51.69 -7.60
C ALA A 49 -32.43 -50.98 -6.41
N ALA A 50 -33.76 -51.05 -6.40
CA ALA A 50 -34.58 -51.07 -5.19
C ALA A 50 -35.90 -51.83 -5.46
N ARG A 51 -36.24 -52.78 -4.53
CA ARG A 51 -37.55 -53.41 -4.22
C ARG A 51 -38.05 -54.59 -5.11
N ILE A 52 -38.57 -55.75 -4.63
CA ILE A 52 -39.30 -56.20 -3.41
C ILE A 52 -39.16 -57.74 -3.18
N GLY A 53 -39.32 -58.22 -1.93
CA GLY A 53 -39.84 -59.57 -1.60
C GLY A 53 -39.75 -59.97 -0.11
N GLN A 54 -40.88 -60.02 0.61
CA GLN A 54 -41.05 -60.57 1.98
C GLN A 54 -41.52 -62.04 1.94
N LEU A 55 -40.97 -62.93 2.80
CA LEU A 55 -41.66 -63.76 3.82
C LEU A 55 -40.80 -64.95 4.33
N GLY A 56 -40.81 -65.17 5.67
CA GLY A 56 -40.24 -66.32 6.41
C GLY A 56 -39.11 -65.92 7.38
N ARG A 57 -39.38 -65.28 8.54
CA ARG A 57 -39.68 -65.83 9.90
C ARG A 57 -38.60 -66.72 10.54
N ASP A 58 -38.25 -66.30 11.76
CA ASP A 58 -37.57 -66.98 12.88
C ASP A 58 -36.04 -67.08 12.92
N ALA A 59 -35.40 -66.01 13.41
CA ALA A 59 -34.37 -66.08 14.44
C ALA A 59 -34.08 -64.66 14.99
N THR A 60 -34.57 -64.36 16.18
CA THR A 60 -34.18 -63.17 16.95
C THR A 60 -32.71 -63.27 17.35
N VAL A 61 -31.84 -62.45 16.75
CA VAL A 61 -30.53 -62.13 17.31
C VAL A 61 -30.52 -60.64 17.66
N THR A 62 -30.67 -60.36 18.94
CA THR A 62 -30.43 -59.05 19.55
C THR A 62 -28.98 -58.63 19.32
N PHE A 63 -28.74 -57.60 18.51
CA PHE A 63 -27.46 -56.90 18.52
C PHE A 63 -27.40 -56.03 19.78
N ALA A 64 -26.67 -56.52 20.78
CA ALA A 64 -26.27 -55.73 21.92
C ALA A 64 -25.46 -54.51 21.45
N SER A 65 -25.85 -53.35 21.96
CA SER A 65 -25.02 -52.15 22.07
C SER A 65 -23.60 -52.54 22.49
N SER A 66 -22.62 -52.42 21.59
CA SER A 66 -21.22 -52.46 21.99
C SER A 66 -20.90 -51.12 22.65
N ALA A 67 -21.07 -51.09 23.97
CA ALA A 67 -20.50 -50.07 24.82
C ALA A 67 -19.05 -49.82 24.42
N SER A 68 -18.73 -48.54 24.24
CA SER A 68 -17.37 -48.04 24.10
C SER A 68 -16.46 -48.68 25.13
N SER A 69 -15.41 -49.36 24.67
CA SER A 69 -14.31 -49.77 25.53
C SER A 69 -13.76 -48.54 26.27
N PRO A 70 -13.51 -48.61 27.58
CA PRO A 70 -12.88 -47.51 28.29
C PRO A 70 -11.49 -47.24 27.70
N PRO A 71 -11.04 -45.97 27.64
CA PRO A 71 -9.71 -45.66 27.14
C PRO A 71 -8.68 -46.35 28.03
N ALA A 72 -7.65 -46.93 27.39
CA ALA A 72 -6.49 -47.47 28.08
C ALA A 72 -5.97 -46.44 29.10
N SER A 73 -5.97 -46.84 30.37
CA SER A 73 -5.44 -46.07 31.49
C SER A 73 -3.94 -45.86 31.29
N GLY A 74 -3.55 -44.70 30.74
CA GLY A 74 -2.14 -44.35 30.50
C GLY A 74 -1.89 -43.29 29.42
N ALA A 75 -2.90 -42.83 28.67
CA ALA A 75 -2.68 -41.81 27.64
C ALA A 75 -2.36 -40.44 28.27
N ARG A 76 -1.14 -39.94 28.03
CA ARG A 76 -0.68 -38.60 28.43
C ARG A 76 -1.60 -37.53 27.86
N LYS A 77 -2.14 -36.66 28.72
CA LYS A 77 -2.97 -35.53 28.31
C LYS A 77 -2.14 -34.54 27.54
N THR A 78 -2.54 -34.25 26.30
CA THR A 78 -1.77 -33.41 25.38
C THR A 78 -2.49 -32.08 25.12
N LEU A 79 -1.77 -30.96 25.21
CA LEU A 79 -2.22 -29.64 24.75
C LEU A 79 -1.39 -29.25 23.55
N MET A 80 -2.04 -28.92 22.44
CA MET A 80 -1.39 -28.40 21.25
C MET A 80 -1.75 -26.93 21.03
N ILE A 81 -0.76 -26.09 20.70
CA ILE A 81 -0.96 -24.67 20.39
C ILE A 81 -0.61 -24.40 18.93
N VAL A 82 -1.50 -23.73 18.21
CA VAL A 82 -1.35 -23.35 16.79
C VAL A 82 -1.60 -21.85 16.60
N GLU A 83 -1.25 -21.25 15.45
CA GLU A 83 -1.44 -19.81 15.26
C GLU A 83 -2.90 -19.37 15.05
N SER A 84 -3.73 -20.19 14.39
CA SER A 84 -5.09 -19.78 13.98
C SER A 84 -6.22 -20.72 14.49
N PRO A 85 -7.44 -20.18 14.70
CA PRO A 85 -8.57 -21.00 15.15
C PRO A 85 -9.05 -22.03 14.12
N ALA A 86 -8.94 -21.72 12.82
CA ALA A 86 -9.33 -22.65 11.76
C ALA A 86 -8.42 -23.89 11.78
N LYS A 87 -7.11 -23.67 11.87
CA LYS A 87 -6.10 -24.72 12.03
C LYS A 87 -6.34 -25.55 13.31
N ALA A 88 -6.69 -24.89 14.42
CA ALA A 88 -6.99 -25.58 15.68
C ALA A 88 -8.14 -26.58 15.52
N LYS A 89 -9.27 -26.14 14.95
CA LYS A 89 -10.44 -27.00 14.70
C LYS A 89 -10.16 -28.15 13.72
N THR A 90 -9.25 -27.95 12.77
CA THR A 90 -8.85 -28.99 11.82
C THR A 90 -7.99 -30.06 12.49
N ILE A 91 -6.98 -29.64 13.25
CA ILE A 91 -6.05 -30.57 13.91
C ILE A 91 -6.72 -31.31 15.07
N GLU A 92 -7.59 -30.66 15.84
CA GLU A 92 -8.33 -31.29 16.95
C GLU A 92 -9.16 -32.49 16.47
N ARG A 93 -9.75 -32.40 15.26
CA ARG A 93 -10.47 -33.53 14.64
C ARG A 93 -9.56 -34.71 14.28
N TYR A 94 -8.29 -34.48 14.00
CA TYR A 94 -7.35 -35.55 13.66
C TYR A 94 -6.79 -36.26 14.90
N LEU A 95 -6.55 -35.52 15.99
CA LEU A 95 -5.97 -36.07 17.22
C LEU A 95 -7.00 -36.76 18.14
N GLY A 96 -8.28 -36.37 18.06
CA GLY A 96 -9.37 -36.99 18.83
C GLY A 96 -9.40 -36.60 20.31
N ALA A 97 -10.15 -37.35 21.12
CA ALA A 97 -10.54 -36.95 22.49
C ALA A 97 -9.39 -36.82 23.51
N GLY A 98 -8.18 -37.29 23.19
CA GLY A 98 -7.00 -37.24 24.08
C GLY A 98 -6.17 -35.96 23.99
N ALA A 99 -6.43 -35.09 23.02
CA ALA A 99 -5.66 -33.86 22.80
C ALA A 99 -6.57 -32.64 22.69
N LYS A 100 -6.23 -31.57 23.41
CA LYS A 100 -6.89 -30.27 23.29
C LYS A 100 -6.06 -29.36 22.39
N VAL A 101 -6.69 -28.65 21.46
CA VAL A 101 -5.97 -27.74 20.54
C VAL A 101 -6.45 -26.30 20.72
N LEU A 102 -5.52 -25.38 21.00
CA LEU A 102 -5.82 -23.95 21.19
C LEU A 102 -5.08 -23.08 20.17
N ALA A 103 -5.65 -21.91 19.88
CA ALA A 103 -5.05 -20.93 18.99
C ALA A 103 -4.42 -19.76 19.76
N SER A 104 -3.21 -19.36 19.37
CA SER A 104 -2.52 -18.17 19.90
C SER A 104 -3.00 -16.86 19.26
N TYR A 105 -3.70 -16.95 18.12
CA TYR A 105 -4.09 -15.81 17.26
C TYR A 105 -2.88 -15.05 16.69
N GLY A 106 -1.86 -15.79 16.27
CA GLY A 106 -0.58 -15.27 15.79
C GLY A 106 0.40 -14.95 16.93
N HIS A 107 1.16 -13.88 16.79
CA HIS A 107 2.10 -13.40 17.81
C HIS A 107 1.37 -13.09 19.13
N VAL A 108 1.95 -13.55 20.25
CA VAL A 108 1.41 -13.33 21.62
C VAL A 108 1.97 -12.09 22.32
N ARG A 109 3.09 -11.57 21.81
CA ARG A 109 3.70 -10.31 22.22
C ARG A 109 4.32 -9.65 21.00
N ASP A 110 4.50 -8.34 21.06
CA ASP A 110 5.21 -7.56 20.05
C ASP A 110 6.00 -6.42 20.72
N LEU A 111 6.90 -5.78 19.99
CA LEU A 111 7.65 -4.64 20.48
C LEU A 111 6.71 -3.50 20.88
N VAL A 112 7.08 -2.81 21.96
CA VAL A 112 6.38 -1.58 22.34
C VAL A 112 6.56 -0.55 21.21
N ASN A 113 5.45 0.06 20.79
CA ASN A 113 5.48 1.12 19.77
C ASN A 113 5.94 2.47 20.39
N LYS A 114 7.16 2.51 20.92
CA LYS A 114 7.81 3.68 21.54
C LYS A 114 9.31 3.61 21.38
N ARG A 115 9.98 4.75 21.25
CA ARG A 115 11.45 4.86 21.22
C ARG A 115 12.09 4.16 22.43
N GLY A 116 13.22 3.48 22.20
CA GLY A 116 13.94 2.71 23.23
C GLY A 116 13.41 1.28 23.47
N SER A 117 12.53 0.76 22.61
CA SER A 117 12.06 -0.63 22.72
C SER A 117 13.08 -1.68 22.26
N VAL A 118 14.08 -1.27 21.49
CA VAL A 118 15.30 -2.03 21.24
C VAL A 118 16.46 -1.16 21.72
N ARG A 119 17.33 -1.71 22.56
CA ARG A 119 18.44 -1.01 23.23
C ARG A 119 19.78 -1.59 22.79
N PRO A 120 20.43 -1.03 21.76
CA PRO A 120 21.74 -1.49 21.28
C PRO A 120 22.80 -1.57 22.39
N GLU A 121 22.81 -0.60 23.31
CA GLU A 121 23.70 -0.50 24.47
C GLU A 121 23.55 -1.65 25.48
N GLU A 122 22.38 -2.31 25.52
CA GLU A 122 22.10 -3.47 26.36
C GLU A 122 22.09 -4.76 25.53
N SER A 123 23.05 -4.91 24.59
CA SER A 123 23.12 -6.07 23.70
C SER A 123 21.81 -6.32 22.92
N PHE A 124 21.21 -5.24 22.41
CA PHE A 124 19.94 -5.25 21.68
C PHE A 124 18.74 -5.77 22.47
N ALA A 125 18.73 -5.58 23.79
CA ALA A 125 17.60 -5.96 24.64
C ALA A 125 16.27 -5.36 24.15
N MET A 126 15.24 -6.20 24.09
CA MET A 126 13.93 -5.85 23.54
C MET A 126 12.85 -5.77 24.61
N THR A 127 12.02 -4.72 24.55
CA THR A 127 10.86 -4.54 25.42
C THR A 127 9.59 -4.97 24.71
N TRP A 128 8.97 -6.02 25.23
CA TRP A 128 7.75 -6.62 24.68
C TRP A 128 6.48 -6.12 25.37
N THR A 129 5.36 -6.16 24.65
CA THR A 129 4.03 -5.89 25.17
C THR A 129 3.00 -6.80 24.52
N SER A 130 1.90 -7.03 25.24
CA SER A 130 0.76 -7.82 24.75
C SER A 130 -0.52 -6.99 24.77
N THR A 131 -1.25 -7.03 23.67
CA THR A 131 -2.60 -6.47 23.54
C THR A 131 -3.60 -7.20 24.44
N SER A 132 -4.81 -6.65 24.59
CA SER A 132 -5.88 -7.31 25.35
C SER A 132 -6.25 -8.68 24.79
N ARG A 133 -6.31 -8.80 23.46
CA ARG A 133 -6.62 -10.07 22.76
C ARG A 133 -5.55 -11.12 23.00
N GLN A 134 -4.28 -10.75 22.87
CA GLN A 134 -3.15 -11.65 23.12
C GLN A 134 -3.11 -12.12 24.59
N ARG A 135 -3.42 -11.23 25.54
CA ARG A 135 -3.52 -11.60 26.96
C ARG A 135 -4.68 -12.56 27.23
N ALA A 136 -5.80 -12.41 26.53
CA ALA A 136 -6.91 -13.36 26.63
C ALA A 136 -6.51 -14.74 26.09
N ALA A 137 -5.90 -14.81 24.91
CA ALA A 137 -5.40 -16.06 24.34
C ALA A 137 -4.37 -16.75 25.25
N LEU A 138 -3.42 -15.98 25.80
CA LEU A 138 -2.46 -16.51 26.76
C LEU A 138 -3.16 -17.03 28.02
N LYS A 139 -4.18 -16.33 28.52
CA LYS A 139 -4.96 -16.79 29.67
C LYS A 139 -5.59 -18.15 29.38
N ASP A 140 -6.24 -18.31 28.23
CA ASP A 140 -6.89 -19.56 27.83
C ASP A 140 -5.88 -20.71 27.73
N ILE A 141 -4.70 -20.43 27.18
CA ILE A 141 -3.57 -21.38 27.12
C ILE A 141 -3.10 -21.76 28.53
N THR A 142 -2.88 -20.78 29.41
CA THR A 142 -2.42 -21.05 30.78
C THR A 142 -3.45 -21.79 31.61
N ASP A 143 -4.74 -21.55 31.38
CA ASP A 143 -5.81 -22.28 32.06
C ASP A 143 -5.91 -23.72 31.55
N ALA A 144 -5.69 -23.96 30.25
CA ALA A 144 -5.68 -25.29 29.67
C ALA A 144 -4.42 -26.11 30.00
N LEU A 145 -3.31 -25.47 30.38
CA LEU A 145 -2.06 -26.15 30.74
C LEU A 145 -2.15 -26.93 32.08
N LYS A 146 -3.17 -26.63 32.90
CA LYS A 146 -3.39 -27.28 34.20
C LYS A 146 -3.72 -28.76 34.00
N GLY A 147 -2.83 -29.65 34.45
CA GLY A 147 -3.05 -31.11 34.38
C GLY A 147 -2.77 -31.72 33.00
N VAL A 148 -1.95 -31.05 32.17
CA VAL A 148 -1.46 -31.53 30.87
C VAL A 148 -0.06 -32.12 31.05
N ASP A 149 0.20 -33.28 30.46
CA ASP A 149 1.50 -33.96 30.55
C ASP A 149 2.44 -33.55 29.41
N VAL A 150 1.88 -33.25 28.23
CA VAL A 150 2.64 -32.88 27.02
C VAL A 150 2.10 -31.58 26.40
N LEU A 151 2.98 -30.60 26.20
CA LEU A 151 2.70 -29.36 25.47
C LEU A 151 3.37 -29.40 24.10
N LEU A 152 2.56 -29.43 23.03
CA LEU A 152 3.01 -29.39 21.65
C LEU A 152 2.83 -27.99 21.05
N LEU A 153 3.92 -27.39 20.59
CA LEU A 153 3.92 -26.13 19.85
C LEU A 153 3.89 -26.43 18.35
N ALA A 154 2.77 -26.16 17.70
CA ALA A 154 2.46 -26.54 16.31
C ALA A 154 2.19 -25.32 15.41
N THR A 155 2.97 -24.26 15.59
CA THR A 155 2.95 -23.08 14.72
C THR A 155 3.50 -23.40 13.33
N ASP A 156 3.25 -22.51 12.38
CA ASP A 156 3.74 -22.62 10.99
C ASP A 156 5.26 -22.91 10.89
N PRO A 157 5.70 -23.59 9.82
CA PRO A 157 7.07 -24.11 9.72
C PRO A 157 8.12 -23.05 9.34
N ASP A 158 7.85 -21.75 9.48
CA ASP A 158 8.81 -20.68 9.17
C ASP A 158 9.40 -20.03 10.44
N ARG A 159 10.38 -19.13 10.28
CA ARG A 159 10.99 -18.37 11.39
C ARG A 159 9.99 -17.55 12.21
N GLU A 160 8.91 -17.07 11.61
CA GLU A 160 7.85 -16.34 12.31
C GLU A 160 7.11 -17.30 13.25
N GLY A 161 6.74 -18.48 12.75
CA GLY A 161 6.14 -19.55 13.54
C GLY A 161 7.06 -20.02 14.66
N GLU A 162 8.36 -20.17 14.40
CA GLU A 162 9.34 -20.54 15.43
C GLU A 162 9.43 -19.48 16.54
N ALA A 163 9.44 -18.20 16.17
CA ALA A 163 9.43 -17.09 17.12
C ALA A 163 8.13 -17.00 17.94
N ILE A 164 6.97 -17.30 17.37
CA ILE A 164 5.70 -17.39 18.11
C ILE A 164 5.78 -18.49 19.19
N SER A 165 6.29 -19.66 18.80
CA SER A 165 6.51 -20.79 19.71
C SER A 165 7.48 -20.43 20.84
N TRP A 166 8.58 -19.76 20.50
CA TRP A 166 9.55 -19.27 21.49
C TRP A 166 8.96 -18.21 22.43
N HIS A 167 8.23 -17.22 21.91
CA HIS A 167 7.56 -16.21 22.73
C HIS A 167 6.55 -16.83 23.70
N LEU A 168 5.77 -17.82 23.26
CA LEU A 168 4.88 -18.58 24.14
C LEU A 168 5.67 -19.27 25.26
N LEU A 169 6.74 -19.98 24.90
CA LEU A 169 7.58 -20.69 25.87
C LEU A 169 8.17 -19.74 26.91
N GLU A 170 8.74 -18.61 26.49
CA GLU A 170 9.33 -17.61 27.38
C GLU A 170 8.28 -17.00 28.32
N MET A 171 7.09 -16.68 27.81
CA MET A 171 6.00 -16.15 28.65
C MET A 171 5.50 -17.18 29.67
N LEU A 172 5.52 -18.47 29.34
CA LEU A 172 5.20 -19.55 30.28
C LEU A 172 6.29 -19.73 31.34
N LYS A 173 7.58 -19.59 30.97
CA LYS A 173 8.71 -19.56 31.91
C LYS A 173 8.62 -18.38 32.88
N GLU A 174 8.38 -17.17 32.37
CA GLU A 174 8.21 -15.94 33.16
C GLU A 174 7.09 -16.08 34.20
N LYS A 175 6.01 -16.80 33.85
CA LYS A 175 4.89 -17.11 34.73
C LYS A 175 5.12 -18.30 35.66
N ARG A 176 6.26 -18.99 35.56
CA ARG A 176 6.61 -20.21 36.31
C ARG A 176 5.58 -21.34 36.13
N LEU A 177 5.08 -21.50 34.90
CA LEU A 177 4.06 -22.50 34.55
C LEU A 177 4.63 -23.75 33.87
N LEU A 178 5.93 -23.75 33.54
CA LEU A 178 6.62 -24.95 33.07
C LEU A 178 7.03 -25.81 34.26
N ARG A 179 6.23 -26.82 34.55
CA ARG A 179 6.51 -27.80 35.61
C ARG A 179 7.62 -28.75 35.14
N ALA A 180 8.38 -29.31 36.08
CA ALA A 180 9.50 -30.20 35.75
C ALA A 180 9.07 -31.50 35.04
N ASP A 181 7.82 -31.92 35.25
CA ASP A 181 7.17 -33.09 34.65
C ASP A 181 6.46 -32.80 33.32
N LEU A 182 6.40 -31.53 32.88
CA LEU A 182 5.75 -31.14 31.63
C LEU A 182 6.74 -31.27 30.46
N ASP A 183 6.44 -32.19 29.53
CA ASP A 183 7.21 -32.33 28.29
C ASP A 183 6.78 -31.27 27.27
N VAL A 184 7.70 -30.39 26.86
CA VAL A 184 7.42 -29.32 25.88
C VAL A 184 8.17 -29.59 24.60
N LYS A 185 7.44 -29.70 23.50
CA LYS A 185 8.00 -30.05 22.19
C LYS A 185 7.43 -29.21 21.05
N ARG A 186 8.19 -29.11 19.97
CA ARG A 186 7.88 -28.40 18.73
C ARG A 186 7.54 -29.41 17.62
N VAL A 187 6.43 -29.17 16.93
CA VAL A 187 5.93 -30.02 15.84
C VAL A 187 5.70 -29.18 14.59
N THR A 188 6.29 -29.55 13.46
CA THR A 188 6.14 -28.85 12.17
C THR A 188 5.60 -29.78 11.10
N PHE A 189 4.74 -29.26 10.23
CA PHE A 189 4.22 -29.96 9.06
C PHE A 189 4.05 -28.98 7.90
N SER A 190 4.24 -29.45 6.67
CA SER A 190 4.10 -28.64 5.45
C SER A 190 2.67 -28.63 4.89
N GLU A 191 1.80 -29.51 5.39
CA GLU A 191 0.40 -29.62 5.01
C GLU A 191 -0.46 -30.08 6.20
N ILE A 192 -1.73 -29.70 6.21
CA ILE A 192 -2.68 -30.03 7.29
C ILE A 192 -3.57 -31.21 6.85
N THR A 193 -2.93 -32.37 6.68
CA THR A 193 -3.58 -33.66 6.42
C THR A 193 -3.54 -34.54 7.68
N LYS A 194 -4.47 -35.50 7.79
CA LYS A 194 -4.49 -36.42 8.94
C LYS A 194 -3.16 -37.17 9.09
N THR A 195 -2.61 -37.66 7.98
CA THR A 195 -1.34 -38.40 7.96
C THR A 195 -0.17 -37.52 8.38
N ALA A 196 0.00 -36.35 7.74
CA ALA A 196 1.12 -35.45 8.05
C ALA A 196 1.12 -34.97 9.51
N VAL A 197 -0.06 -34.65 10.06
CA VAL A 197 -0.19 -34.22 11.46
C VAL A 197 0.16 -35.36 12.43
N LEU A 198 -0.33 -36.58 12.18
CA LEU A 198 -0.04 -37.73 13.03
C LEU A 198 1.42 -38.17 12.96
N GLU A 199 2.06 -38.07 11.79
CA GLU A 199 3.50 -38.33 11.65
C GLU A 199 4.33 -37.27 12.37
N ALA A 200 3.99 -35.99 12.20
CA ALA A 200 4.72 -34.90 12.84
C ALA A 200 4.67 -34.98 14.39
N VAL A 201 3.55 -35.45 14.96
CA VAL A 201 3.43 -35.68 16.41
C VAL A 201 4.30 -36.85 16.90
N LYS A 202 4.63 -37.82 16.04
CA LYS A 202 5.53 -38.93 16.38
C LYS A 202 7.00 -38.52 16.38
N THR A 203 7.36 -37.49 15.62
CA THR A 203 8.74 -36.99 15.50
C THR A 203 8.85 -35.54 15.98
N PRO A 204 8.56 -35.25 17.26
CA PRO A 204 8.73 -33.91 17.81
C PRO A 204 10.21 -33.51 17.87
N ARG A 205 10.47 -32.21 17.76
CA ARG A 205 11.80 -31.62 17.95
C ARG A 205 11.78 -30.56 19.04
N ASP A 206 12.94 -30.03 19.41
CA ASP A 206 13.04 -28.84 20.24
C ASP A 206 12.92 -27.57 19.39
N ILE A 207 12.78 -26.42 20.06
CA ILE A 207 12.77 -25.11 19.39
C ILE A 207 14.14 -24.86 18.76
N ASN A 208 14.12 -24.43 17.51
CA ASN A 208 15.29 -24.04 16.76
C ASN A 208 15.67 -22.60 17.14
N VAL A 209 16.64 -22.47 18.04
CA VAL A 209 17.14 -21.16 18.53
C VAL A 209 17.71 -20.29 17.39
N PRO A 210 18.50 -20.81 16.44
CA PRO A 210 19.00 -20.03 15.30
C PRO A 210 17.91 -19.34 14.47
N MET A 211 16.80 -20.03 14.20
CA MET A 211 15.65 -19.43 13.49
C MET A 211 15.00 -18.31 14.31
N VAL A 212 14.94 -18.47 15.64
CA VAL A 212 14.46 -17.42 16.55
C VAL A 212 15.41 -16.22 16.54
N ASP A 213 16.72 -16.45 16.58
CA ASP A 213 17.73 -15.40 16.52
C ASP A 213 17.66 -14.62 15.21
N ALA A 214 17.48 -15.29 14.07
CA ALA A 214 17.26 -14.64 12.77
C ALA A 214 15.98 -13.78 12.76
N TYR A 215 14.89 -14.26 13.36
CA TYR A 215 13.67 -13.46 13.55
C TYR A 215 13.93 -12.24 14.44
N MET A 216 14.60 -12.42 15.58
CA MET A 216 14.93 -11.35 16.52
C MET A 216 15.81 -10.30 15.85
N ALA A 217 16.82 -10.71 15.10
CA ALA A 217 17.68 -9.83 14.31
C ALA A 217 16.87 -8.99 13.34
N ARG A 218 16.03 -9.63 12.53
CA ARG A 218 15.15 -8.95 11.58
C ARG A 218 14.23 -7.94 12.28
N ARG A 219 13.62 -8.34 13.40
CA ARG A 219 12.71 -7.49 14.17
C ARG A 219 13.43 -6.29 14.78
N ALA A 220 14.66 -6.48 15.26
CA ALA A 220 15.52 -5.41 15.76
C ALA A 220 15.84 -4.41 14.65
N LEU A 221 16.33 -4.89 13.50
CA LEU A 221 16.71 -4.07 12.35
C LEU A 221 15.54 -3.22 11.85
N ASP A 222 14.40 -3.85 11.62
CA ASP A 222 13.22 -3.17 11.08
C ASP A 222 12.70 -2.11 12.07
N TYR A 223 12.77 -2.39 13.38
CA TYR A 223 12.43 -1.41 14.41
C TYR A 223 13.43 -0.25 14.46
N LEU A 224 14.73 -0.55 14.50
CA LEU A 224 15.81 0.43 14.61
C LEU A 224 15.81 1.36 13.40
N PHE A 225 15.78 0.80 12.19
CA PHE A 225 15.64 1.56 10.95
C PHE A 225 14.37 2.41 10.95
N GLY A 226 13.22 1.79 11.20
CA GLY A 226 11.92 2.44 11.07
C GLY A 226 11.75 3.61 12.03
N PHE A 227 12.00 3.42 13.33
CA PHE A 227 11.76 4.48 14.32
C PHE A 227 12.72 5.66 14.20
N THR A 228 14.00 5.40 13.94
CA THR A 228 15.01 6.46 13.93
C THR A 228 14.94 7.28 12.65
N LEU A 229 14.82 6.63 11.49
CA LEU A 229 14.72 7.31 10.21
C LEU A 229 13.38 8.05 10.08
N SER A 230 12.26 7.47 10.52
CA SER A 230 10.98 8.19 10.53
C SER A 230 11.04 9.46 11.39
N GLY A 231 11.75 9.42 12.53
CA GLY A 231 11.98 10.60 13.36
C GLY A 231 12.88 11.67 12.71
N LEU A 232 13.78 11.28 11.80
CA LEU A 232 14.53 12.22 10.98
C LEU A 232 13.66 12.82 9.87
N LEU A 233 12.88 11.98 9.16
CA LEU A 233 11.98 12.42 8.10
C LEU A 233 10.99 13.47 8.60
N TRP A 234 10.40 13.31 9.79
CA TRP A 234 9.49 14.31 10.37
C TRP A 234 10.16 15.65 10.70
N ARG A 235 11.46 15.65 10.95
CA ARG A 235 12.22 16.87 11.26
C ARG A 235 12.72 17.58 10.01
N LYS A 236 13.03 16.83 8.95
CA LYS A 236 13.70 17.35 7.74
C LYS A 236 12.79 17.53 6.55
N LEU A 237 11.75 16.72 6.40
CA LEU A 237 10.84 16.82 5.27
C LEU A 237 9.60 17.65 5.61
N PRO A 238 9.11 18.45 4.67
CA PRO A 238 7.90 19.22 4.85
C PRO A 238 6.67 18.30 4.71
N SER A 239 6.23 17.69 5.82
CA SER A 239 5.01 16.87 5.83
C SER A 239 4.17 17.12 7.08
N SER A 240 2.87 17.32 6.91
CA SER A 240 1.88 17.36 8.00
C SER A 240 1.51 15.97 8.52
N VAL A 241 1.93 14.92 7.80
CA VAL A 241 1.57 13.53 8.06
C VAL A 241 2.81 12.78 8.53
N SER A 242 2.61 11.79 9.40
CA SER A 242 3.68 10.91 9.85
C SER A 242 4.26 10.10 8.67
N LEU A 243 5.38 10.58 8.11
CA LEU A 243 6.22 9.82 7.19
C LEU A 243 6.83 8.61 7.90
N SER A 244 6.84 7.46 7.24
CA SER A 244 7.52 6.28 7.77
C SER A 244 8.49 5.74 6.74
N ALA A 245 9.71 5.45 7.16
CA ALA A 245 10.62 4.63 6.38
C ALA A 245 10.62 3.21 6.93
N GLY A 246 10.80 2.24 6.05
CA GLY A 246 11.02 0.85 6.42
C GLY A 246 12.05 0.26 5.48
N ARG A 247 12.94 -0.58 6.01
CA ARG A 247 14.18 -0.98 5.31
C ARG A 247 13.89 -1.53 3.92
N VAL A 248 13.03 -2.55 3.84
CA VAL A 248 12.67 -3.19 2.56
C VAL A 248 11.58 -2.39 1.82
N GLN A 249 10.68 -1.73 2.55
CA GLN A 249 9.62 -0.92 1.92
C GLN A 249 10.21 0.25 1.13
N SER A 250 11.24 0.92 1.64
CA SER A 250 11.90 2.03 0.96
C SER A 250 12.55 1.60 -0.36
N VAL A 251 13.09 0.38 -0.41
CA VAL A 251 13.71 -0.19 -1.62
C VAL A 251 12.64 -0.55 -2.67
N ALA A 252 11.53 -1.14 -2.23
CA ALA A 252 10.39 -1.41 -3.11
C ALA A 252 9.75 -0.10 -3.64
N LEU A 253 9.68 0.94 -2.81
CA LEU A 253 9.23 2.27 -3.24
C LEU A 253 10.19 2.86 -4.28
N ARG A 254 11.51 2.74 -4.07
CA ARG A 254 12.53 3.19 -5.00
C ARG A 254 12.36 2.55 -6.39
N LEU A 255 12.14 1.23 -6.47
CA LEU A 255 11.86 0.54 -7.74
C LEU A 255 10.67 1.16 -8.49
N VAL A 256 9.59 1.46 -7.78
CA VAL A 256 8.39 2.08 -8.37
C VAL A 256 8.68 3.51 -8.83
N CYS A 257 9.45 4.29 -8.06
CA CYS A 257 9.87 5.64 -8.46
C CYS A 257 10.79 5.64 -9.68
N GLU A 258 11.83 4.80 -9.70
CA GLU A 258 12.78 4.71 -10.83
C GLU A 258 12.08 4.27 -12.11
N ARG A 259 11.14 3.29 -12.04
CA ARG A 259 10.32 2.92 -13.20
C ARG A 259 9.46 4.07 -13.70
N GLU A 260 8.88 4.86 -12.80
CA GLU A 260 8.07 6.01 -13.23
C GLU A 260 8.96 7.12 -13.83
N GLU A 261 10.18 7.30 -13.34
CA GLU A 261 11.18 8.19 -13.95
C GLU A 261 11.59 7.71 -15.35
N GLU A 262 11.81 6.40 -15.54
CA GLU A 262 12.05 5.79 -16.86
C GLU A 262 10.87 6.04 -17.82
N VAL A 263 9.63 5.90 -17.34
CA VAL A 263 8.42 6.16 -18.14
C VAL A 263 8.28 7.64 -18.50
N GLU A 264 8.56 8.54 -17.56
CA GLU A 264 8.47 9.99 -17.77
C GLU A 264 9.57 10.56 -18.66
N ALA A 265 10.76 9.93 -18.68
CA ALA A 265 11.89 10.32 -19.52
C ALA A 265 11.87 9.65 -20.90
N PHE A 266 10.99 8.68 -21.11
CA PHE A 266 10.90 7.94 -22.36
C PHE A 266 10.30 8.79 -23.48
N ILE A 267 11.03 8.92 -24.59
CA ILE A 267 10.56 9.56 -25.81
C ILE A 267 10.18 8.46 -26.80
N SER A 268 8.94 8.50 -27.28
CA SER A 268 8.43 7.52 -28.24
C SER A 268 8.98 7.81 -29.63
N GLU A 269 9.56 6.79 -30.25
CA GLU A 269 10.12 6.85 -31.59
C GLU A 269 9.26 6.00 -32.54
N PRO A 270 8.85 6.55 -33.70
CA PRO A 270 8.11 5.78 -34.69
C PRO A 270 9.07 4.84 -35.44
N TYR A 271 8.58 3.65 -35.77
CA TYR A 271 9.26 2.69 -36.63
C TYR A 271 8.25 1.94 -37.48
N TRP A 272 8.67 1.44 -38.64
CA TRP A 272 7.75 0.79 -39.57
C TRP A 272 8.10 -0.67 -39.79
N THR A 273 7.08 -1.48 -40.04
CA THR A 273 7.23 -2.85 -40.57
C THR A 273 6.52 -2.95 -41.90
N VAL A 274 7.15 -3.61 -42.87
CA VAL A 274 6.55 -3.87 -44.18
C VAL A 274 6.12 -5.33 -44.24
N GLN A 275 4.83 -5.56 -44.44
CA GLN A 275 4.22 -6.88 -44.55
C GLN A 275 3.53 -7.02 -45.90
N ALA A 276 3.73 -8.15 -46.57
CA ALA A 276 3.14 -8.46 -47.85
C ALA A 276 2.23 -9.69 -47.75
N ASP A 277 1.07 -9.60 -48.38
CA ASP A 277 0.18 -10.72 -48.67
C ASP A 277 0.72 -11.43 -49.91
N VAL A 278 1.18 -12.65 -49.73
CA VAL A 278 1.80 -13.46 -50.78
C VAL A 278 0.86 -14.58 -51.19
N VAL A 279 0.74 -14.79 -52.50
CA VAL A 279 -0.12 -15.78 -53.13
C VAL A 279 0.73 -16.84 -53.81
N THR A 280 0.41 -18.10 -53.55
CA THR A 280 0.97 -19.26 -54.23
C THR A 280 0.37 -19.44 -55.62
N LYS A 281 1.01 -20.25 -56.48
CA LYS A 281 0.44 -20.64 -57.78
C LYS A 281 -0.95 -21.30 -57.68
N GLU A 282 -1.20 -21.99 -56.57
CA GLU A 282 -2.46 -22.69 -56.28
C GLU A 282 -3.55 -21.76 -55.70
N GLY A 283 -3.24 -20.48 -55.49
CA GLY A 283 -4.18 -19.47 -55.00
C GLY A 283 -4.27 -19.37 -53.47
N ALA A 284 -3.48 -20.13 -52.72
CA ALA A 284 -3.38 -19.97 -51.26
C ALA A 284 -2.60 -18.71 -50.90
N THR A 285 -3.10 -17.95 -49.91
CA THR A 285 -2.55 -16.66 -49.47
C THR A 285 -1.93 -16.76 -48.06
N PHE A 286 -0.84 -16.04 -47.81
CA PHE A 286 -0.21 -15.95 -46.49
C PHE A 286 0.61 -14.66 -46.35
N GLU A 287 0.84 -14.22 -45.11
CA GLU A 287 1.61 -13.01 -44.83
C GLU A 287 3.12 -13.29 -44.74
N ALA A 288 3.94 -12.41 -45.34
CA ALA A 288 5.39 -12.41 -45.25
C ALA A 288 5.93 -11.02 -44.89
N ALA A 289 6.86 -10.94 -43.94
CA ALA A 289 7.48 -9.68 -43.52
C ALA A 289 8.79 -9.43 -44.27
N LEU A 290 9.04 -8.20 -44.70
CA LEU A 290 10.31 -7.81 -45.33
C LEU A 290 11.45 -7.83 -44.30
N VAL A 291 12.56 -8.48 -44.64
CA VAL A 291 13.72 -8.67 -43.75
C VAL A 291 15.06 -8.25 -44.37
N ASN A 292 15.12 -8.06 -45.68
CA ASN A 292 16.32 -7.57 -46.37
C ASN A 292 15.95 -6.72 -47.59
N VAL A 293 16.69 -5.63 -47.80
CA VAL A 293 16.65 -4.81 -49.02
C VAL A 293 18.10 -4.52 -49.44
N ASP A 294 18.44 -4.82 -50.69
CA ASP A 294 19.75 -4.58 -51.32
C ASP A 294 20.95 -5.13 -50.52
N GLY A 295 20.77 -6.32 -49.93
CA GLY A 295 21.77 -6.96 -49.07
C GLY A 295 21.81 -6.44 -47.63
N VAL A 296 21.08 -5.36 -47.31
CA VAL A 296 20.97 -4.81 -45.96
C VAL A 296 19.85 -5.51 -45.19
N LYS A 297 20.24 -6.21 -44.11
CA LYS A 297 19.29 -6.86 -43.22
C LYS A 297 18.53 -5.82 -42.39
N LEU A 298 17.20 -5.86 -42.47
CA LEU A 298 16.30 -4.99 -41.72
C LEU A 298 16.09 -5.55 -40.30
N GLY A 299 16.49 -4.76 -39.30
CA GLY A 299 16.12 -4.95 -37.91
C GLY A 299 14.81 -4.24 -37.56
N LYS A 300 14.36 -4.38 -36.31
CA LYS A 300 13.08 -3.83 -35.83
C LYS A 300 12.95 -2.31 -36.03
N PHE A 301 14.04 -1.56 -35.88
CA PHE A 301 14.07 -0.10 -35.95
C PHE A 301 14.80 0.43 -37.20
N THR A 302 15.05 -0.43 -38.19
CA THR A 302 15.82 -0.03 -39.37
C THR A 302 15.02 0.88 -40.31
N ILE A 303 13.69 0.68 -40.39
CA ILE A 303 12.81 1.56 -41.15
C ILE A 303 12.31 2.65 -40.21
N ALA A 304 12.92 3.84 -40.31
CA ALA A 304 12.70 4.96 -39.38
C ALA A 304 11.92 6.14 -40.00
N SER A 305 11.44 6.01 -41.24
CA SER A 305 10.57 7.03 -41.85
C SER A 305 9.47 6.42 -42.71
N ALA A 306 8.33 7.12 -42.78
CA ALA A 306 7.21 6.74 -43.63
C ALA A 306 7.60 6.71 -45.12
N ALA A 307 8.46 7.62 -45.58
CA ALA A 307 8.92 7.66 -46.97
C ALA A 307 9.71 6.41 -47.35
N GLN A 308 10.65 5.98 -46.49
CA GLN A 308 11.42 4.76 -46.68
C GLN A 308 10.53 3.51 -46.61
N ALA A 309 9.59 3.48 -45.66
CA ALA A 309 8.66 2.37 -45.52
C ALA A 309 7.77 2.20 -46.77
N GLU A 310 7.25 3.30 -47.30
CA GLU A 310 6.42 3.32 -48.51
C GLU A 310 7.24 2.99 -49.76
N GLU A 311 8.49 3.44 -49.85
CA GLU A 311 9.42 3.06 -50.91
C GLU A 311 9.64 1.54 -50.93
N TYR A 312 9.94 0.93 -49.78
CA TYR A 312 10.13 -0.51 -49.67
C TYR A 312 8.83 -1.28 -49.95
N ALA A 313 7.70 -0.83 -49.42
CA ALA A 313 6.40 -1.42 -49.73
C ALA A 313 6.06 -1.33 -51.23
N ARG A 314 6.40 -0.21 -51.89
CA ARG A 314 6.24 -0.05 -53.35
C ARG A 314 7.11 -1.03 -54.12
N ARG A 315 8.40 -1.16 -53.77
CA ARG A 315 9.32 -2.12 -54.41
C ARG A 315 8.82 -3.56 -54.28
N VAL A 316 8.24 -3.93 -53.14
CA VAL A 316 7.62 -5.25 -52.95
C VAL A 316 6.38 -5.42 -53.83
N ARG A 317 5.51 -4.41 -53.95
CA ARG A 317 4.30 -4.45 -54.82
C ARG A 317 4.63 -4.55 -56.31
N GLU A 318 5.69 -3.86 -56.73
CA GLU A 318 6.17 -3.84 -58.12
C GLU A 318 6.95 -5.13 -58.48
N CYS A 319 7.31 -5.94 -57.49
CA CYS A 319 7.96 -7.23 -57.72
C CYS A 319 7.01 -8.20 -58.42
N GLU A 320 7.38 -8.63 -59.63
CA GLU A 320 6.55 -9.54 -60.44
C GLU A 320 6.62 -10.99 -59.94
N THR A 321 7.81 -11.42 -59.50
CA THR A 321 8.06 -12.81 -59.11
C THR A 321 8.89 -12.87 -57.84
N LEU A 322 8.33 -13.54 -56.83
CA LEU A 322 9.02 -13.98 -55.63
C LEU A 322 9.28 -15.49 -55.74
N ARG A 323 10.34 -15.98 -55.12
CA ARG A 323 10.65 -17.42 -55.04
C ARG A 323 10.93 -17.84 -53.60
N VAL A 324 10.51 -19.03 -53.23
CA VAL A 324 10.95 -19.66 -51.98
C VAL A 324 12.41 -20.10 -52.16
N VAL A 325 13.31 -19.60 -51.32
CA VAL A 325 14.73 -19.94 -51.35
C VAL A 325 15.03 -21.11 -50.44
N ASP A 326 14.53 -21.04 -49.21
CA ASP A 326 14.75 -22.05 -48.19
C ASP A 326 13.50 -22.20 -47.33
N MET A 327 13.30 -23.41 -46.81
CA MET A 327 12.28 -23.71 -45.82
C MET A 327 12.88 -24.52 -44.69
N LYS A 328 12.77 -23.96 -43.48
CA LYS A 328 13.18 -24.65 -42.25
C LYS A 328 11.95 -25.05 -41.47
N GLN A 329 11.70 -26.36 -41.42
CA GLN A 329 10.73 -26.95 -40.48
C GLN A 329 11.45 -27.41 -39.22
N SER A 330 10.91 -27.06 -38.06
CA SER A 330 11.44 -27.47 -36.76
C SER A 330 10.31 -27.76 -35.78
N GLU A 331 10.51 -28.75 -34.92
CA GLU A 331 9.60 -29.02 -33.81
C GLU A 331 10.09 -28.27 -32.56
N ALA A 332 9.23 -27.43 -31.99
CA ALA A 332 9.48 -26.72 -30.74
C ALA A 332 8.79 -27.44 -29.58
N LYS A 333 9.58 -27.87 -28.58
CA LYS A 333 9.07 -28.46 -27.34
C LYS A 333 9.02 -27.41 -26.24
N ARG A 334 7.86 -27.26 -25.59
CA ARG A 334 7.70 -26.37 -24.43
C ARG A 334 7.27 -27.16 -23.20
N THR A 335 8.02 -27.04 -22.12
CA THR A 335 7.69 -27.68 -20.83
C THR A 335 7.02 -26.70 -19.88
N SER A 336 6.17 -27.22 -18.98
CA SER A 336 5.72 -26.42 -17.84
C SER A 336 6.91 -26.11 -16.91
N GLY A 337 6.82 -24.99 -16.20
CA GLY A 337 7.67 -24.77 -15.03
C GLY A 337 7.21 -25.59 -13.82
N PRO A 338 7.93 -25.50 -12.69
CA PRO A 338 7.60 -26.21 -11.46
C PRO A 338 6.25 -25.78 -10.88
N PRO A 339 5.71 -26.53 -9.91
CA PRO A 339 4.65 -26.03 -9.03
C PRO A 339 5.06 -24.72 -8.35
N PHE A 340 4.07 -24.02 -7.82
CA PHE A 340 4.28 -22.63 -7.42
C PHE A 340 5.22 -22.49 -6.22
N THR A 341 6.07 -21.48 -6.29
CA THR A 341 6.61 -20.76 -5.12
C THR A 341 5.64 -19.65 -4.73
N THR A 342 5.89 -18.97 -3.61
CA THR A 342 5.07 -17.83 -3.17
C THR A 342 5.07 -16.69 -4.18
N SER A 343 6.24 -16.37 -4.73
CA SER A 343 6.40 -15.31 -5.72
C SER A 343 5.67 -15.65 -7.02
N THR A 344 5.91 -16.84 -7.56
CA THR A 344 5.27 -17.28 -8.82
C THR A 344 3.76 -17.44 -8.67
N LEU A 345 3.26 -17.84 -7.50
CA LEU A 345 1.82 -17.84 -7.20
C LEU A 345 1.24 -16.42 -7.22
N GLN A 346 1.90 -15.45 -6.58
CA GLN A 346 1.44 -14.06 -6.57
C GLN A 346 1.45 -13.45 -7.97
N GLN A 347 2.48 -13.74 -8.77
CA GLN A 347 2.58 -13.31 -10.16
C GLN A 347 1.44 -13.85 -11.01
N GLU A 348 1.22 -15.18 -11.02
CA GLU A 348 0.20 -15.80 -11.86
C GLU A 348 -1.22 -15.53 -11.34
N ALA A 349 -1.42 -15.38 -10.03
CA ALA A 349 -2.71 -14.96 -9.49
C ALA A 349 -3.03 -13.49 -9.86
N ASN A 350 -2.02 -12.62 -9.92
CA ASN A 350 -2.21 -11.26 -10.41
C ASN A 350 -2.59 -11.27 -11.90
N LYS A 351 -1.84 -12.02 -12.70
CA LYS A 351 -2.01 -12.10 -14.16
C LYS A 351 -3.33 -12.76 -14.58
N GLN A 352 -3.68 -13.90 -14.01
CA GLN A 352 -4.83 -14.71 -14.44
C GLN A 352 -6.11 -14.43 -13.65
N LEU A 353 -5.99 -14.05 -12.37
CA LEU A 353 -7.15 -13.86 -11.50
C LEU A 353 -7.43 -12.39 -11.15
N GLY A 354 -6.49 -11.47 -11.46
CA GLY A 354 -6.54 -10.08 -11.03
C GLY A 354 -6.34 -9.91 -9.52
N PHE A 355 -5.74 -10.89 -8.84
CA PHE A 355 -5.55 -10.83 -7.39
C PHE A 355 -4.29 -10.03 -7.05
N GLY A 356 -4.43 -9.05 -6.16
CA GLY A 356 -3.27 -8.41 -5.54
C GLY A 356 -2.59 -9.34 -4.53
N ALA A 357 -1.32 -9.09 -4.20
CA ALA A 357 -0.51 -9.99 -3.38
C ALA A 357 -1.15 -10.30 -2.01
N SER A 358 -1.75 -9.29 -1.35
CA SER A 358 -2.47 -9.49 -0.08
C SER A 358 -3.72 -10.36 -0.21
N ARG A 359 -4.45 -10.25 -1.32
CA ARG A 359 -5.66 -11.05 -1.58
C ARG A 359 -5.27 -12.51 -1.84
N THR A 360 -4.26 -12.74 -2.66
CA THR A 360 -3.69 -14.06 -2.95
C THR A 360 -3.25 -14.77 -1.66
N MET A 361 -2.45 -14.12 -0.82
CA MET A 361 -1.97 -14.74 0.42
C MET A 361 -3.09 -15.00 1.43
N SER A 362 -4.13 -14.15 1.46
CA SER A 362 -5.29 -14.37 2.35
C SER A 362 -6.11 -15.59 1.93
N ALA A 363 -6.33 -15.78 0.63
CA ALA A 363 -7.01 -16.96 0.10
C ALA A 363 -6.15 -18.23 0.28
N ALA A 364 -4.84 -18.14 0.01
CA ALA A 364 -3.91 -19.25 0.20
C ALA A 364 -3.85 -19.71 1.67
N GLN A 365 -3.80 -18.77 2.63
CA GLN A 365 -3.85 -19.11 4.07
C GLN A 365 -5.10 -19.93 4.40
N ARG A 366 -6.28 -19.52 3.91
CA ARG A 366 -7.55 -20.22 4.18
C ARG A 366 -7.59 -21.61 3.57
N LEU A 367 -7.04 -21.76 2.35
CA LEU A 367 -6.89 -23.06 1.69
C LEU A 367 -5.97 -23.99 2.49
N TYR A 368 -4.83 -23.48 2.98
CA TYR A 368 -3.89 -24.24 3.81
C TYR A 368 -4.53 -24.67 5.14
N GLU A 369 -5.20 -23.74 5.85
CA GLU A 369 -5.83 -24.01 7.16
C GLU A 369 -7.08 -24.90 7.09
N GLY A 370 -7.64 -25.10 5.90
CA GLY A 370 -8.87 -25.86 5.69
C GLY A 370 -10.13 -25.13 6.17
N ALA A 371 -10.13 -23.80 6.06
CA ALA A 371 -11.27 -22.98 6.48
C ALA A 371 -12.52 -23.31 5.63
N GLY A 372 -13.54 -23.90 6.27
CA GLY A 372 -14.80 -24.27 5.63
C GLY A 372 -14.84 -25.67 5.00
N THR A 373 -13.69 -26.26 4.69
CA THR A 373 -13.60 -27.65 4.19
C THR A 373 -13.38 -28.67 5.29
N GLY A 374 -12.77 -28.22 6.38
CA GLY A 374 -12.38 -29.07 7.47
C GLY A 374 -11.13 -29.90 7.20
N GLU A 375 -10.36 -29.59 6.17
CA GLU A 375 -9.06 -30.19 5.89
C GLU A 375 -8.23 -29.24 5.01
N GLY A 376 -6.90 -29.21 5.20
CA GLY A 376 -6.03 -28.37 4.39
C GLY A 376 -6.04 -28.83 2.93
N LEU A 377 -6.30 -27.90 2.01
CA LEU A 377 -6.41 -28.17 0.57
C LEU A 377 -5.08 -28.01 -0.17
N ILE A 378 -4.17 -27.19 0.35
CA ILE A 378 -2.85 -26.93 -0.24
C ILE A 378 -1.74 -27.07 0.80
N THR A 379 -0.51 -27.26 0.33
CA THR A 379 0.71 -27.15 1.14
C THR A 379 0.97 -25.70 1.58
N TYR A 380 1.90 -25.51 2.50
CA TYR A 380 2.25 -24.22 3.08
C TYR A 380 2.63 -23.19 2.01
N MET A 381 1.93 -22.05 2.01
CA MET A 381 1.99 -21.07 0.93
C MET A 381 3.13 -20.05 1.02
N ARG A 382 3.98 -20.13 2.05
CA ARG A 382 5.16 -19.26 2.20
C ARG A 382 6.43 -20.06 2.01
N THR A 383 6.69 -20.37 0.75
CA THR A 383 7.81 -21.17 0.27
C THR A 383 8.49 -20.48 -0.92
N ASP A 384 9.81 -20.56 -0.99
CA ASP A 384 10.65 -20.31 -2.16
C ASP A 384 11.15 -21.63 -2.79
N GLY A 385 10.78 -22.78 -2.21
CA GLY A 385 11.13 -24.11 -2.69
C GLY A 385 10.22 -24.58 -3.83
N THR A 386 10.83 -25.27 -4.80
CA THR A 386 10.11 -25.93 -5.92
C THR A 386 10.04 -27.45 -5.77
N TYR A 387 10.65 -27.99 -4.71
CA TYR A 387 10.65 -29.41 -4.40
C TYR A 387 9.23 -29.95 -4.18
N VAL A 388 9.00 -31.20 -4.58
CA VAL A 388 7.74 -31.93 -4.36
C VAL A 388 8.07 -33.32 -3.82
N ALA A 389 7.33 -33.78 -2.83
CA ALA A 389 7.49 -35.10 -2.26
C ALA A 389 7.21 -36.22 -3.29
N PRO A 390 7.96 -37.34 -3.29
CA PRO A 390 7.78 -38.41 -4.26
C PRO A 390 6.35 -38.97 -4.33
N TYR A 391 5.69 -39.16 -3.18
CA TYR A 391 4.31 -39.65 -3.14
C TYR A 391 3.33 -38.71 -3.86
N ALA A 392 3.55 -37.39 -3.76
CA ALA A 392 2.71 -36.39 -4.40
C ALA A 392 2.97 -36.33 -5.90
N ILE A 393 4.21 -36.56 -6.34
CA ILE A 393 4.53 -36.71 -7.77
C ILE A 393 3.78 -37.89 -8.38
N GLU A 394 3.81 -39.05 -7.70
CA GLU A 394 3.10 -40.25 -8.15
C GLU A 394 1.58 -40.02 -8.21
N GLU A 395 1.00 -39.38 -7.18
CA GLU A 395 -0.43 -39.04 -7.16
C GLU A 395 -0.83 -38.08 -8.30
N MET A 396 -0.02 -37.04 -8.55
CA MET A 396 -0.24 -36.10 -9.66
C MET A 396 -0.13 -36.79 -11.02
N ARG A 397 0.84 -37.69 -11.21
CA ARG A 397 0.99 -38.45 -12.47
C ARG A 397 -0.19 -39.37 -12.71
N THR A 398 -0.63 -40.09 -11.67
CA THR A 398 -1.80 -40.96 -11.75
C THR A 398 -3.05 -40.16 -12.10
N THR A 399 -3.27 -39.05 -11.40
CA THR A 399 -4.41 -38.16 -11.66
C THR A 399 -4.33 -37.56 -13.07
N ALA A 400 -3.13 -37.22 -13.57
CA ALA A 400 -2.96 -36.70 -14.91
C ALA A 400 -3.35 -37.73 -15.98
N GLY A 401 -2.95 -38.99 -15.79
CA GLY A 401 -3.33 -40.10 -16.68
C GLY A 401 -4.83 -40.36 -16.68
N GLU A 402 -5.48 -40.31 -15.51
CA GLU A 402 -6.93 -40.50 -15.37
C GLU A 402 -7.75 -39.35 -15.97
N VAL A 403 -7.29 -38.10 -15.84
CA VAL A 403 -8.04 -36.90 -16.24
C VAL A 403 -7.78 -36.51 -17.69
N PHE A 404 -6.53 -36.59 -18.16
CA PHE A 404 -6.12 -36.09 -19.48
C PHE A 404 -5.77 -37.19 -20.48
N GLY A 405 -5.43 -38.41 -20.04
CA GLY A 405 -4.99 -39.51 -20.89
C GLY A 405 -3.52 -39.88 -20.66
N ALA A 406 -3.14 -41.10 -21.06
CA ALA A 406 -1.81 -41.65 -20.81
C ALA A 406 -0.71 -40.90 -21.57
N GLU A 407 -1.00 -40.38 -22.76
CA GLU A 407 -0.09 -39.60 -23.61
C GLU A 407 0.31 -38.26 -22.97
N TYR A 408 -0.48 -37.74 -22.03
CA TYR A 408 -0.19 -36.53 -21.28
C TYR A 408 0.75 -36.74 -20.10
N VAL A 409 1.11 -37.99 -19.80
CA VAL A 409 2.04 -38.33 -18.71
C VAL A 409 3.39 -38.73 -19.33
N PRO A 410 4.48 -38.02 -19.02
CA PRO A 410 5.80 -38.37 -19.54
C PRO A 410 6.27 -39.69 -18.91
N GLU A 411 7.09 -40.45 -19.64
CA GLU A 411 7.60 -41.76 -19.19
C GLU A 411 8.27 -41.66 -17.81
N SER A 412 9.17 -40.70 -17.62
CA SER A 412 9.85 -40.45 -16.35
C SER A 412 9.21 -39.32 -15.54
N PRO A 413 9.19 -39.43 -14.18
CA PRO A 413 8.76 -38.34 -13.31
C PRO A 413 9.69 -37.13 -13.40
N ARG A 414 9.11 -35.93 -13.25
CA ARG A 414 9.91 -34.69 -13.22
C ARG A 414 10.19 -34.27 -11.79
N TYR A 415 11.46 -34.29 -11.42
CA TYR A 415 11.93 -33.83 -10.13
C TYR A 415 12.45 -32.40 -10.21
N PHE A 416 12.13 -31.60 -9.19
CA PHE A 416 12.59 -30.22 -9.04
C PHE A 416 13.58 -30.13 -7.89
N LYS A 417 14.64 -29.32 -8.07
CA LYS A 417 15.75 -29.23 -7.12
C LYS A 417 15.29 -28.70 -5.76
N LYS A 418 15.84 -29.28 -4.69
CA LYS A 418 15.87 -28.64 -3.36
C LYS A 418 16.92 -27.54 -3.41
N SER A 419 16.54 -26.32 -3.79
CA SER A 419 17.49 -25.21 -3.99
C SER A 419 17.74 -24.35 -2.74
N GLN A 420 17.15 -24.69 -1.59
CA GLN A 420 17.37 -23.89 -0.39
C GLN A 420 18.73 -24.16 0.25
N LYS A 421 19.46 -23.09 0.58
CA LYS A 421 20.72 -23.16 1.34
C LYS A 421 20.50 -23.56 2.80
N ASN A 422 19.33 -23.24 3.37
CA ASN A 422 18.97 -23.67 4.72
C ASN A 422 18.01 -24.87 4.68
N ALA A 423 18.50 -26.06 5.06
CA ALA A 423 17.70 -27.28 5.11
C ALA A 423 16.51 -27.20 6.10
N GLN A 424 16.55 -26.26 7.05
CA GLN A 424 15.55 -26.10 8.11
C GLN A 424 14.32 -25.30 7.66
N GLU A 425 14.48 -24.40 6.68
CA GLU A 425 13.38 -23.64 6.05
C GLU A 425 12.90 -24.29 4.75
N ALA A 426 13.41 -25.50 4.41
CA ALA A 426 13.16 -26.21 3.16
C ALA A 426 11.71 -26.66 3.05
N HIS A 427 10.88 -25.79 2.51
CA HIS A 427 9.47 -26.04 2.29
C HIS A 427 9.25 -26.68 0.92
N GLU A 428 8.21 -27.50 0.86
CA GLU A 428 7.68 -28.00 -0.39
C GLU A 428 7.10 -26.86 -1.22
N ALA A 429 6.98 -27.07 -2.53
CA ALA A 429 6.25 -26.18 -3.41
C ALA A 429 4.76 -26.12 -3.03
N ILE A 430 4.09 -25.04 -3.44
CA ILE A 430 2.65 -24.85 -3.27
C ILE A 430 1.91 -25.74 -4.27
N ARG A 431 1.26 -26.78 -3.75
CA ARG A 431 0.50 -27.78 -4.50
C ARG A 431 -0.76 -28.20 -3.73
N PRO A 432 -1.72 -28.89 -4.36
CA PRO A 432 -2.79 -29.56 -3.65
C PRO A 432 -2.24 -30.61 -2.67
N THR A 433 -2.88 -30.75 -1.50
CA THR A 433 -2.60 -31.85 -0.56
C THR A 433 -3.08 -33.20 -1.09
N ASN A 434 -4.07 -33.17 -1.98
CA ASN A 434 -4.58 -34.33 -2.71
C ASN A 434 -4.93 -33.89 -4.14
N ALA A 435 -4.22 -34.43 -5.13
CA ALA A 435 -4.38 -34.09 -6.54
C ALA A 435 -5.69 -34.59 -7.13
N ARG A 436 -6.29 -35.67 -6.58
CA ARG A 436 -7.58 -36.23 -7.03
C ARG A 436 -8.77 -35.32 -6.70
N ARG A 437 -8.60 -34.33 -5.81
CA ARG A 437 -9.62 -33.29 -5.55
C ARG A 437 -9.68 -32.31 -6.70
N LEU A 438 -10.60 -32.55 -7.62
CA LEU A 438 -10.71 -31.70 -8.81
C LEU A 438 -11.20 -30.29 -8.42
N PRO A 439 -10.75 -29.23 -9.13
CA PRO A 439 -11.18 -27.85 -8.86
C PRO A 439 -12.70 -27.66 -8.79
N ALA A 440 -13.46 -28.38 -9.64
CA ALA A 440 -14.92 -28.35 -9.63
C ALA A 440 -15.54 -28.92 -8.35
N GLN A 441 -14.91 -29.93 -7.74
CA GLN A 441 -15.37 -30.51 -6.47
C GLN A 441 -15.12 -29.53 -5.32
N VAL A 442 -13.91 -28.95 -5.27
CA VAL A 442 -13.55 -27.95 -4.26
C VAL A 442 -14.45 -26.73 -4.37
N ALA A 443 -14.69 -26.22 -5.58
CA ALA A 443 -15.59 -25.09 -5.82
C ALA A 443 -17.02 -25.35 -5.31
N ARG A 444 -17.54 -26.58 -5.44
CA ARG A 444 -18.86 -26.94 -4.88
C ARG A 444 -18.88 -26.91 -3.35
N GLN A 445 -17.77 -27.20 -2.69
CA GLN A 445 -17.67 -27.25 -1.23
C GLN A 445 -17.53 -25.86 -0.59
N ILE A 446 -16.65 -25.01 -1.14
CA ILE A 446 -16.33 -23.69 -0.55
C ILE A 446 -17.06 -22.51 -1.20
N GLY A 447 -17.83 -22.77 -2.26
CA GLY A 447 -18.58 -21.76 -3.01
C GLY A 447 -17.94 -21.46 -4.38
N PRO A 448 -18.67 -21.68 -5.49
CA PRO A 448 -18.18 -21.35 -6.83
C PRO A 448 -17.86 -19.86 -6.95
N GLY A 449 -16.72 -19.53 -7.56
CA GLY A 449 -16.29 -18.15 -7.76
C GLY A 449 -15.65 -17.46 -6.55
N SER A 450 -15.59 -18.13 -5.38
CA SER A 450 -14.81 -17.65 -4.24
C SER A 450 -13.33 -17.50 -4.59
N ASP A 451 -12.62 -16.63 -3.86
CA ASP A 451 -11.19 -16.41 -4.09
C ASP A 451 -10.40 -17.69 -3.85
N GLU A 452 -10.78 -18.46 -2.84
CA GLU A 452 -10.22 -19.75 -2.48
C GLU A 452 -10.43 -20.77 -3.61
N ALA A 453 -11.63 -20.87 -4.19
CA ALA A 453 -11.90 -21.82 -5.28
C ALA A 453 -11.10 -21.47 -6.55
N ARG A 454 -11.05 -20.18 -6.90
CA ARG A 454 -10.30 -19.69 -8.07
C ARG A 454 -8.80 -19.90 -7.90
N LEU A 455 -8.27 -19.60 -6.71
CA LEU A 455 -6.86 -19.78 -6.40
C LEU A 455 -6.47 -21.26 -6.34
N TYR A 456 -7.33 -22.11 -5.76
CA TYR A 456 -7.13 -23.55 -5.75
C TYR A 456 -7.07 -24.11 -7.18
N GLY A 457 -7.98 -23.69 -8.07
CA GLY A 457 -7.96 -24.10 -9.47
C GLY A 457 -6.65 -23.74 -10.17
N LEU A 458 -6.11 -22.55 -9.91
CA LEU A 458 -4.81 -22.12 -10.43
C LEU A 458 -3.66 -22.98 -9.89
N ILE A 459 -3.62 -23.22 -8.58
CA ILE A 459 -2.61 -24.05 -7.91
C ILE A 459 -2.64 -25.49 -8.45
N TRP A 460 -3.83 -26.07 -8.53
CA TRP A 460 -4.05 -27.42 -9.06
C TRP A 460 -3.56 -27.52 -10.51
N ALA A 461 -3.98 -26.59 -11.37
CA ALA A 461 -3.60 -26.58 -12.78
C ALA A 461 -2.07 -26.53 -12.96
N ARG A 462 -1.37 -25.67 -12.21
CA ARG A 462 0.09 -25.56 -12.28
C ARG A 462 0.80 -26.81 -11.75
N ALA A 463 0.32 -27.38 -10.65
CA ALA A 463 0.89 -28.58 -10.07
C ALA A 463 0.77 -29.78 -11.04
N MET A 464 -0.41 -29.99 -11.62
CA MET A 464 -0.65 -31.04 -12.62
C MET A 464 0.23 -30.84 -13.87
N ALA A 465 0.24 -29.63 -14.43
CA ALA A 465 1.04 -29.28 -15.59
C ALA A 465 2.55 -29.55 -15.40
N SER A 466 3.06 -29.41 -14.17
CA SER A 466 4.48 -29.67 -13.86
C SER A 466 4.89 -31.13 -14.12
N GLN A 467 3.94 -32.07 -14.03
CA GLN A 467 4.16 -33.50 -14.25
C GLN A 467 3.62 -34.01 -15.60
N MET A 468 3.18 -33.12 -16.49
CA MET A 468 2.64 -33.48 -17.81
C MET A 468 3.66 -33.36 -18.95
N SER A 469 3.40 -34.08 -20.03
CA SER A 469 4.18 -34.07 -21.27
C SER A 469 4.34 -32.65 -21.84
N PRO A 470 5.46 -32.34 -22.53
CA PRO A 470 5.65 -31.04 -23.16
C PRO A 470 4.56 -30.74 -24.20
N ALA A 471 4.27 -29.46 -24.42
CA ALA A 471 3.54 -29.03 -25.60
C ALA A 471 4.47 -29.12 -26.82
N LEU A 472 4.00 -29.70 -27.92
CA LEU A 472 4.72 -29.82 -29.18
C LEU A 472 4.09 -28.88 -30.21
N THR A 473 4.91 -27.99 -30.78
CA THR A 473 4.49 -27.03 -31.79
C THR A 473 5.40 -27.18 -33.00
N ASP A 474 4.84 -27.46 -34.15
CA ASP A 474 5.59 -27.39 -35.40
C ASP A 474 5.77 -25.92 -35.78
N ARG A 475 6.96 -25.58 -36.25
CA ARG A 475 7.31 -24.26 -36.77
C ARG A 475 7.87 -24.40 -38.17
N ILE A 476 7.40 -23.56 -39.07
CA ILE A 476 7.93 -23.42 -40.42
C ILE A 476 8.42 -21.99 -40.58
N ALA A 477 9.63 -21.81 -41.06
CA ALA A 477 10.12 -20.52 -41.53
C ALA A 477 10.44 -20.64 -43.02
N ALA A 478 9.75 -19.86 -43.85
CA ALA A 478 10.01 -19.76 -45.27
C ALA A 478 10.81 -18.48 -45.54
N GLU A 479 11.94 -18.63 -46.21
CA GLU A 479 12.76 -17.53 -46.72
C GLU A 479 12.41 -17.33 -48.20
N ILE A 480 12.00 -16.11 -48.54
CA ILE A 480 11.46 -15.76 -49.85
C ILE A 480 12.31 -14.62 -50.41
N GLU A 481 12.69 -14.69 -51.68
CA GLU A 481 13.47 -13.64 -52.34
C GLU A 481 12.87 -13.23 -53.67
N SER A 482 13.14 -12.00 -54.08
CA SER A 482 12.91 -11.54 -55.46
C SER A 482 13.88 -12.20 -56.43
N ALA A 483 13.51 -12.25 -57.71
CA ALA A 483 14.32 -12.88 -58.74
C ALA A 483 15.75 -12.29 -58.84
N ASP A 484 15.87 -10.98 -58.65
CA ASP A 484 17.11 -10.19 -58.66
C ASP A 484 17.90 -10.26 -57.33
N GLY A 485 17.35 -10.87 -56.28
CA GLY A 485 17.99 -10.99 -54.96
C GLY A 485 17.99 -9.71 -54.12
N ASN A 486 17.36 -8.64 -54.61
CA ASN A 486 17.36 -7.33 -53.93
C ASN A 486 16.37 -7.26 -52.77
N LEU A 487 15.34 -8.10 -52.73
CA LEU A 487 14.34 -8.12 -51.67
C LEU A 487 14.31 -9.52 -51.05
N ALA A 488 14.37 -9.60 -49.72
CA ALA A 488 14.09 -10.85 -49.01
C ALA A 488 12.97 -10.65 -47.98
N LEU A 489 12.01 -11.56 -48.02
CA LEU A 489 10.89 -11.64 -47.11
C LEU A 489 10.97 -12.93 -46.29
N LYS A 490 10.34 -12.92 -45.13
CA LYS A 490 10.25 -14.06 -44.22
C LYS A 490 8.82 -14.28 -43.78
N ALA A 491 8.32 -15.48 -43.97
CA ALA A 491 7.04 -15.94 -43.44
C ALA A 491 7.29 -16.98 -42.34
N ASN A 492 6.54 -16.89 -41.24
CA ASN A 492 6.64 -17.86 -40.15
C ASN A 492 5.28 -18.50 -39.92
N GLY A 493 5.23 -19.83 -39.99
CA GLY A 493 4.09 -20.65 -39.63
C GLY A 493 4.30 -21.37 -38.30
N HIS A 494 3.23 -21.57 -37.54
CA HIS A 494 3.24 -22.43 -36.37
C HIS A 494 1.92 -23.17 -36.22
N ARG A 495 1.98 -24.41 -35.74
CA ARG A 495 0.81 -25.24 -35.44
C ARG A 495 1.00 -26.06 -34.18
N LEU A 496 0.01 -26.05 -33.29
CA LEU A 496 0.05 -26.84 -32.06
C LEU A 496 -0.27 -28.31 -32.37
N MET A 497 0.77 -29.15 -32.43
CA MET A 497 0.64 -30.57 -32.74
C MET A 497 0.15 -31.37 -31.54
N PHE A 498 0.64 -31.03 -30.35
CA PHE A 498 0.23 -31.68 -29.11
C PHE A 498 0.16 -30.65 -27.97
N PRO A 499 -1.00 -30.48 -27.31
CA PRO A 499 -1.13 -29.50 -26.22
C PRO A 499 -0.25 -29.82 -25.01
N GLY A 500 0.00 -31.10 -24.72
CA GLY A 500 0.72 -31.52 -23.52
C GLY A 500 0.18 -30.83 -22.26
N TYR A 501 1.07 -30.26 -21.46
CA TYR A 501 0.72 -29.56 -20.21
C TYR A 501 -0.28 -28.39 -20.38
N LEU A 502 -0.45 -27.84 -21.60
CA LEU A 502 -1.41 -26.76 -21.87
C LEU A 502 -2.87 -27.21 -21.73
N ALA A 503 -3.14 -28.52 -21.72
CA ALA A 503 -4.46 -29.05 -21.41
C ALA A 503 -4.87 -28.77 -19.94
N ALA A 504 -3.91 -28.75 -19.01
CA ALA A 504 -4.15 -28.41 -17.61
C ALA A 504 -3.95 -26.92 -17.32
N TYR A 505 -2.93 -26.29 -17.91
CA TYR A 505 -2.51 -24.94 -17.55
C TYR A 505 -2.26 -24.06 -18.78
N ARG A 506 -3.16 -23.11 -19.04
CA ARG A 506 -2.97 -22.05 -20.05
C ARG A 506 -2.64 -20.74 -19.34
N SER A 507 -1.44 -20.20 -19.58
CA SER A 507 -1.12 -18.85 -19.09
C SER A 507 -1.83 -17.83 -19.97
N VAL A 508 -2.66 -16.97 -19.37
CA VAL A 508 -3.19 -15.78 -20.03
C VAL A 508 -2.00 -14.86 -20.31
N LYS A 509 -1.69 -14.52 -21.57
CA LYS A 509 -0.66 -13.52 -21.90
C LYS A 509 -1.13 -12.14 -21.38
N GLY A 510 -0.20 -11.34 -20.85
CA GLY A 510 -0.46 -9.95 -20.44
C GLY A 510 0.00 -8.99 -21.54
N ASP A 511 -0.77 -7.93 -21.75
CA ASP A 511 -0.56 -6.73 -22.57
C ASP A 511 0.23 -6.89 -23.89
N GLY A 512 -0.48 -6.73 -25.02
CA GLY A 512 0.10 -6.40 -26.34
C GLY A 512 -0.07 -7.46 -27.44
N ASP A 513 -0.04 -8.74 -27.10
CA ASP A 513 -0.34 -9.82 -28.04
C ASP A 513 -1.74 -10.36 -27.73
N ALA A 514 -2.73 -10.08 -28.58
CA ALA A 514 -3.92 -10.90 -28.64
C ALA A 514 -3.51 -12.39 -28.69
N PRO A 515 -4.30 -13.33 -28.16
CA PRO A 515 -4.11 -14.72 -28.51
C PRO A 515 -4.22 -14.78 -30.03
N SER A 516 -3.09 -14.88 -30.73
CA SER A 516 -3.11 -15.23 -32.14
C SER A 516 -3.93 -16.52 -32.18
N SER A 517 -4.95 -16.55 -33.02
CA SER A 517 -5.70 -17.77 -33.33
C SER A 517 -4.73 -18.94 -33.36
N ASP A 518 -5.03 -20.00 -32.60
CA ASP A 518 -4.10 -21.03 -32.15
C ASP A 518 -3.32 -21.78 -33.26
N ASP A 519 -3.50 -21.50 -34.54
CA ASP A 519 -2.66 -22.01 -35.63
C ASP A 519 -2.55 -20.94 -36.74
N ALA A 520 -1.36 -20.37 -36.95
CA ALA A 520 -1.04 -19.60 -38.16
C ALA A 520 -0.15 -20.50 -39.03
N TRP A 521 -0.76 -21.43 -39.76
CA TRP A 521 -0.03 -22.41 -40.56
C TRP A 521 0.21 -21.88 -41.97
N LEU A 522 1.42 -22.08 -42.51
CA LEU A 522 1.72 -21.73 -43.89
C LEU A 522 1.14 -22.79 -44.84
N PRO A 523 0.78 -22.40 -46.09
CA PRO A 523 0.46 -23.38 -47.12
C PRO A 523 1.65 -24.32 -47.37
N VAL A 524 1.40 -25.44 -48.06
CA VAL A 524 2.48 -26.33 -48.49
C VAL A 524 3.33 -25.56 -49.51
N LEU A 525 4.61 -25.35 -49.20
CA LEU A 525 5.57 -24.70 -50.09
C LEU A 525 6.80 -25.60 -50.24
N ALA A 526 7.47 -25.51 -51.37
CA ALA A 526 8.76 -26.15 -51.66
C ALA A 526 9.79 -25.10 -52.09
N ALA A 527 11.08 -25.41 -51.86
CA ALA A 527 12.15 -24.56 -52.38
C ALA A 527 12.06 -24.49 -53.92
N GLY A 528 12.12 -23.27 -54.45
CA GLY A 528 11.92 -22.98 -55.87
C GLY A 528 10.49 -22.62 -56.28
N ASP A 529 9.51 -22.72 -55.38
CA ASP A 529 8.13 -22.33 -55.69
C ASP A 529 8.03 -20.85 -56.05
N ALA A 530 7.35 -20.57 -57.16
CA ALA A 530 7.04 -19.22 -57.60
C ALA A 530 5.83 -18.65 -56.85
N LEU A 531 6.02 -17.44 -56.35
CA LEU A 531 5.08 -16.68 -55.53
C LEU A 531 4.85 -15.30 -56.15
N ARG A 532 3.70 -14.70 -55.87
CA ARG A 532 3.39 -13.32 -56.26
C ARG A 532 2.78 -12.55 -55.10
N VAL A 533 2.96 -11.24 -55.09
CA VAL A 533 2.23 -10.37 -54.15
C VAL A 533 0.77 -10.26 -54.59
N GLU A 534 -0.17 -10.33 -53.66
CA GLU A 534 -1.60 -10.15 -53.91
C GLU A 534 -1.87 -8.74 -54.46
N ARG A 535 -2.63 -8.61 -55.54
CA ARG A 535 -2.86 -7.30 -56.19
C ARG A 535 -4.29 -6.80 -56.05
N ASP A 536 -5.20 -7.70 -55.69
CA ASP A 536 -6.64 -7.41 -55.63
C ASP A 536 -7.08 -6.87 -54.25
N SER A 537 -6.16 -6.74 -53.28
CA SER A 537 -6.45 -6.13 -51.99
C SER A 537 -6.40 -4.59 -52.06
N LYS A 538 -7.07 -3.93 -51.11
CA LYS A 538 -7.19 -2.45 -51.05
C LYS A 538 -5.83 -1.73 -51.04
N ASP A 539 -4.80 -2.39 -50.50
CA ASP A 539 -3.44 -1.88 -50.35
C ASP A 539 -2.47 -2.49 -51.39
N LYS A 540 -2.98 -3.16 -52.43
CA LYS A 540 -2.21 -3.90 -53.45
C LYS A 540 -1.27 -4.96 -52.84
N GLY A 541 -1.69 -5.57 -51.72
CA GLY A 541 -1.05 -6.71 -51.05
C GLY A 541 0.27 -6.44 -50.34
N CYS A 542 0.63 -5.17 -50.07
CA CYS A 542 1.76 -4.87 -49.19
C CYS A 542 1.49 -3.59 -48.40
N VAL A 543 1.62 -3.68 -47.09
CA VAL A 543 1.31 -2.59 -46.14
C VAL A 543 2.55 -2.25 -45.33
N ALA A 544 2.90 -0.96 -45.33
CA ALA A 544 3.80 -0.38 -44.36
C ALA A 544 2.99 0.03 -43.12
N THR A 545 3.18 -0.68 -42.00
CA THR A 545 2.51 -0.39 -40.74
C THR A 545 3.42 0.45 -39.87
N GLU A 546 2.94 1.61 -39.44
CA GLU A 546 3.60 2.43 -38.42
C GLU A 546 3.39 1.83 -37.02
N HIS A 547 4.47 1.75 -36.26
CA HIS A 547 4.48 1.39 -34.85
C HIS A 547 5.18 2.49 -34.07
N LYS A 548 4.85 2.60 -32.79
CA LYS A 548 5.54 3.49 -31.86
C LYS A 548 6.22 2.68 -30.76
N THR A 549 7.43 3.06 -30.37
CA THR A 549 8.07 2.46 -29.20
C THR A 549 7.25 2.82 -27.95
N MET A 550 7.08 1.86 -27.03
CA MET A 550 6.33 2.05 -25.79
C MET A 550 7.29 2.17 -24.61
N PRO A 551 6.96 2.98 -23.59
CA PRO A 551 7.76 3.07 -22.38
C PRO A 551 7.78 1.72 -21.64
N PRO A 552 8.78 1.48 -20.78
CA PRO A 552 8.81 0.30 -19.93
C PRO A 552 7.50 0.16 -19.13
N PRO A 553 6.90 -1.05 -19.06
CA PRO A 553 5.62 -1.20 -18.40
C PRO A 553 5.75 -0.91 -16.91
N ARG A 554 4.77 -0.17 -16.36
CA ARG A 554 4.69 0.08 -14.92
C ARG A 554 4.60 -1.23 -14.14
N TYR A 555 5.06 -1.21 -12.90
CA TYR A 555 4.96 -2.37 -12.04
C TYR A 555 3.50 -2.66 -11.66
N THR A 556 3.13 -3.94 -11.62
CA THR A 556 1.92 -4.44 -10.97
C THR A 556 2.30 -5.15 -9.67
N ASP A 557 1.33 -5.55 -8.85
CA ASP A 557 1.61 -6.41 -7.69
C ASP A 557 2.39 -7.68 -8.08
N GLY A 558 2.15 -8.24 -9.27
CA GLY A 558 2.88 -9.41 -9.76
C GLY A 558 4.32 -9.07 -10.20
N SER A 559 4.48 -8.09 -11.08
CA SER A 559 5.80 -7.78 -11.64
C SER A 559 6.75 -7.13 -10.63
N ILE A 560 6.25 -6.41 -9.62
CA ILE A 560 7.10 -5.92 -8.52
C ILE A 560 7.60 -7.05 -7.64
N VAL A 561 6.78 -8.07 -7.37
CA VAL A 561 7.19 -9.25 -6.58
C VAL A 561 8.26 -10.03 -7.31
N LYS A 562 8.10 -10.20 -8.64
CA LYS A 562 9.14 -10.75 -9.50
C LYS A 562 10.45 -9.96 -9.39
N ALA A 563 10.38 -8.64 -9.52
CA ALA A 563 11.57 -7.78 -9.48
C ALA A 563 12.28 -7.81 -8.12
N LEU A 564 11.54 -7.93 -7.02
CA LEU A 564 12.07 -8.08 -5.66
C LEU A 564 12.77 -9.44 -5.49
N GLU A 565 12.13 -10.53 -5.94
CA GLU A 565 12.71 -11.88 -5.88
C GLU A 565 14.00 -12.00 -6.70
N GLU A 566 14.01 -11.52 -7.96
CA GLU A 566 15.19 -11.55 -8.84
C GLU A 566 16.39 -10.80 -8.26
N ARG A 567 16.14 -9.78 -7.44
CA ARG A 567 17.17 -8.99 -6.75
C ARG A 567 17.52 -9.53 -5.36
N GLY A 568 16.90 -10.62 -4.91
CA GLY A 568 17.12 -11.18 -3.57
C GLY A 568 16.55 -10.32 -2.42
N ILE A 569 15.65 -9.38 -2.72
CA ILE A 569 15.08 -8.43 -1.78
C ILE A 569 13.75 -8.96 -1.23
N GLY A 570 13.65 -9.06 0.09
CA GLY A 570 12.48 -9.65 0.74
C GLY A 570 12.42 -11.16 0.61
N ARG A 571 11.41 -11.77 1.23
CA ARG A 571 11.18 -13.21 1.32
C ARG A 571 9.69 -13.53 1.16
N PRO A 572 9.30 -14.80 0.94
CA PRO A 572 7.90 -15.24 0.87
C PRO A 572 6.95 -14.62 1.90
N SER A 573 7.43 -14.45 3.14
CA SER A 573 6.64 -13.86 4.23
C SER A 573 6.47 -12.34 4.15
N THR A 574 7.25 -11.64 3.33
CA THR A 574 7.31 -10.16 3.33
C THR A 574 6.76 -9.49 2.08
N TYR A 575 6.66 -10.17 0.93
CA TYR A 575 6.19 -9.56 -0.33
C TYR A 575 4.84 -8.85 -0.20
N ALA A 576 3.80 -9.56 0.24
CA ALA A 576 2.47 -8.98 0.40
C ALA A 576 2.42 -7.87 1.49
N PRO A 577 3.04 -8.04 2.68
CA PRO A 577 3.16 -6.96 3.66
C PRO A 577 3.83 -5.69 3.14
N ILE A 578 4.91 -5.80 2.35
CA ILE A 578 5.62 -4.64 1.78
C ILE A 578 4.66 -3.79 0.96
N LEU A 579 4.00 -4.41 -0.02
CA LEU A 579 3.07 -3.69 -0.92
C LEU A 579 1.87 -3.12 -0.16
N LYS A 580 1.36 -3.86 0.83
CA LYS A 580 0.28 -3.38 1.69
C LYS A 580 0.68 -2.12 2.46
N VAL A 581 1.90 -2.07 3.01
CA VAL A 581 2.38 -0.90 3.75
C VAL A 581 2.58 0.29 2.81
N LEU A 582 3.14 0.10 1.61
CA LEU A 582 3.32 1.18 0.64
C LEU A 582 1.99 1.84 0.25
N ALA A 583 0.97 1.04 -0.03
CA ALA A 583 -0.37 1.53 -0.34
C ALA A 583 -1.03 2.22 0.88
N GLN A 584 -0.98 1.61 2.07
CA GLN A 584 -1.56 2.17 3.29
C GLN A 584 -0.92 3.49 3.73
N ARG A 585 0.36 3.71 3.36
CA ARG A 585 1.10 4.93 3.66
C ARG A 585 0.98 5.98 2.58
N ASP A 586 0.20 5.73 1.52
CA ASP A 586 0.00 6.65 0.41
C ASP A 586 1.31 7.04 -0.28
N TYR A 587 2.23 6.07 -0.39
CA TYR A 587 3.46 6.22 -1.18
C TYR A 587 3.28 5.75 -2.62
N VAL A 588 2.38 4.79 -2.81
CA VAL A 588 2.05 4.23 -4.11
C VAL A 588 0.53 4.16 -4.21
N ALA A 589 -0.01 4.65 -5.33
CA ALA A 589 -1.40 4.53 -5.72
C ALA A 589 -1.56 3.42 -6.75
N LYS A 590 -2.78 2.88 -6.87
CA LYS A 590 -3.14 1.90 -7.91
C LYS A 590 -3.98 2.57 -8.98
N GLN A 591 -3.53 2.53 -10.23
CA GLN A 591 -4.34 2.88 -11.41
C GLN A 591 -4.54 1.61 -12.23
N GLY A 592 -5.74 1.04 -12.19
CA GLY A 592 -5.96 -0.32 -12.67
C GLY A 592 -5.05 -1.32 -11.92
N ALA A 593 -4.25 -2.08 -12.67
CA ALA A 593 -3.26 -3.00 -12.10
C ALA A 593 -1.90 -2.35 -11.82
N ALA A 594 -1.64 -1.16 -12.37
CA ALA A 594 -0.35 -0.47 -12.28
C ALA A 594 -0.16 0.24 -10.94
N LEU A 595 1.07 0.19 -10.44
CA LEU A 595 1.57 0.87 -9.25
C LEU A 595 2.22 2.18 -9.69
N ILE A 596 1.68 3.30 -9.21
CA ILE A 596 2.18 4.65 -9.53
C ILE A 596 2.68 5.31 -8.24
N PRO A 597 3.91 5.85 -8.20
CA PRO A 597 4.40 6.54 -7.02
C PRO A 597 3.64 7.87 -6.85
N THR A 598 3.17 8.14 -5.64
CA THR A 598 2.60 9.46 -5.32
C THR A 598 3.72 10.50 -5.17
N THR A 599 3.41 11.80 -5.23
CA THR A 599 4.43 12.85 -4.97
C THR A 599 5.09 12.65 -3.59
N ARG A 600 4.32 12.17 -2.62
CA ARG A 600 4.83 11.81 -1.30
C ARG A 600 5.82 10.65 -1.35
N GLY A 601 5.52 9.61 -2.11
CA GLY A 601 6.42 8.49 -2.36
C GLY A 601 7.73 8.95 -3.00
N ARG A 602 7.63 9.78 -4.04
CA ARG A 602 8.79 10.39 -4.73
C ARG A 602 9.64 11.25 -3.81
N LEU A 603 9.03 12.10 -2.97
CA LEU A 603 9.75 12.92 -2.00
C LEU A 603 10.58 12.08 -1.02
N VAL A 604 9.98 11.01 -0.49
CA VAL A 604 10.68 10.08 0.41
C VAL A 604 11.79 9.33 -0.35
N SER A 605 11.50 8.83 -1.55
CA SER A 605 12.49 8.13 -2.38
C SER A 605 13.68 9.04 -2.72
N ALA A 606 13.43 10.28 -3.15
CA ALA A 606 14.45 11.28 -3.45
C ALA A 606 15.32 11.60 -2.23
N PHE A 607 14.71 11.79 -1.05
CA PHE A 607 15.45 12.01 0.19
C PHE A 607 16.36 10.83 0.55
N LEU A 608 15.84 9.60 0.45
CA LEU A 608 16.60 8.41 0.82
C LEU A 608 17.72 8.11 -0.17
N THR A 609 17.46 8.26 -1.47
CA THR A 609 18.49 8.08 -2.49
C THR A 609 19.57 9.16 -2.46
N ASN A 610 19.27 10.36 -1.96
CA ASN A 610 20.27 11.42 -1.81
C ASN A 610 21.14 11.23 -0.55
N TYR A 611 20.52 10.93 0.60
CA TYR A 611 21.23 10.95 1.89
C TYR A 611 21.52 9.57 2.49
N PHE A 612 20.82 8.53 2.03
CA PHE A 612 20.86 7.16 2.58
C PHE A 612 21.04 6.10 1.49
N LEU A 613 21.69 6.44 0.35
CA LEU A 613 21.79 5.56 -0.82
C LEU A 613 22.22 4.13 -0.47
N THR A 614 23.26 3.96 0.35
CA THR A 614 23.74 2.65 0.82
C THR A 614 22.63 1.80 1.46
N TYR A 615 21.73 2.40 2.22
CA TYR A 615 20.67 1.69 2.94
C TYR A 615 19.40 1.44 2.11
N VAL A 616 19.31 2.07 0.93
CA VAL A 616 18.26 1.80 -0.07
C VAL A 616 18.84 1.19 -1.35
N ASP A 617 20.09 0.73 -1.29
CA ASP A 617 20.75 0.01 -2.36
C ASP A 617 20.23 -1.43 -2.46
N TYR A 618 20.12 -1.91 -3.70
CA TYR A 618 19.59 -3.24 -3.99
C TYR A 618 20.51 -4.34 -3.48
N GLY A 619 21.82 -4.23 -3.76
CA GLY A 619 22.83 -5.20 -3.35
C GLY A 619 22.98 -5.25 -1.84
N PHE A 620 23.10 -4.09 -1.19
CA PHE A 620 23.18 -3.99 0.28
C PHE A 620 21.98 -4.63 0.99
N THR A 621 20.77 -4.41 0.46
CA THR A 621 19.55 -4.99 1.04
C THR A 621 19.49 -6.50 0.84
N ALA A 622 19.87 -6.99 -0.33
CA ALA A 622 19.91 -8.42 -0.64
C ALA A 622 20.96 -9.16 0.22
N ASP A 623 22.14 -8.55 0.37
CA ASP A 623 23.23 -9.08 1.21
C ASP A 623 22.82 -9.18 2.68
N LEU A 624 22.11 -8.18 3.21
CA LEU A 624 21.61 -8.22 4.58
C LEU A 624 20.55 -9.31 4.77
N GLU A 625 19.64 -9.51 3.80
CA GLU A 625 18.71 -10.64 3.86
C GLU A 625 19.44 -11.99 3.79
N ARG A 626 20.51 -12.11 3.00
CA ARG A 626 21.38 -13.31 2.99
C ARG A 626 22.04 -13.51 4.35
N LYS A 627 22.65 -12.48 4.95
CA LYS A 627 23.27 -12.57 6.29
C LYS A 627 22.25 -12.99 7.37
N LEU A 628 20.98 -12.56 7.26
CA LEU A 628 19.90 -13.01 8.16
C LEU A 628 19.56 -14.49 7.96
N ASP A 629 19.66 -15.01 6.73
CA ASP A 629 19.51 -16.44 6.47
C ASP A 629 20.75 -17.21 6.99
N ASP A 630 21.96 -16.63 6.91
CA ASP A 630 23.18 -17.22 7.48
C ASP A 630 23.08 -17.35 9.02
N VAL A 631 22.43 -16.38 9.70
CA VAL A 631 22.08 -16.48 11.14
C VAL A 631 21.19 -17.68 11.42
N SER A 632 20.18 -17.93 10.58
CA SER A 632 19.28 -19.07 10.75
C SER A 632 19.96 -20.43 10.54
N SER A 633 21.17 -20.43 9.96
CA SER A 633 22.00 -21.62 9.74
C SER A 633 23.22 -21.70 10.67
N GLU A 634 23.27 -20.87 11.72
CA GLU A 634 24.38 -20.76 12.68
C GLU A 634 25.74 -20.34 12.07
N GLN A 635 25.75 -19.80 10.84
CA GLN A 635 26.99 -19.34 10.20
C GLN A 635 27.42 -17.94 10.66
N VAL A 636 26.48 -17.14 11.14
CA VAL A 636 26.69 -15.75 11.59
C VAL A 636 25.95 -15.53 12.90
N GLU A 637 26.61 -14.90 13.87
CA GLU A 637 25.95 -14.47 15.10
C GLU A 637 25.13 -13.19 14.87
N TRP A 638 23.91 -13.15 15.39
CA TRP A 638 22.99 -12.05 15.11
C TRP A 638 23.35 -10.73 15.78
N LYS A 639 23.84 -10.73 17.03
CA LYS A 639 24.16 -9.49 17.75
C LYS A 639 25.36 -8.76 17.14
N PRO A 640 26.48 -9.42 16.80
CA PRO A 640 27.56 -8.78 16.04
C PRO A 640 27.07 -8.21 14.70
N LEU A 641 26.25 -8.97 13.95
CA LEU A 641 25.64 -8.51 12.71
C LEU A 641 24.82 -7.22 12.90
N LEU A 642 24.01 -7.15 13.97
CA LEU A 642 23.25 -5.94 14.30
C LEU A 642 24.14 -4.76 14.63
N SER A 643 25.24 -4.99 15.35
CA SER A 643 26.19 -3.94 15.73
C SER A 643 26.93 -3.38 14.52
N GLU A 644 27.43 -4.27 13.65
CA GLU A 644 28.08 -3.94 12.36
C GLU A 644 27.16 -3.04 11.51
N TRP A 645 25.86 -3.32 11.51
CA TRP A 645 24.87 -2.54 10.77
C TRP A 645 24.46 -1.24 11.49
N TRP A 646 24.25 -1.27 12.80
CA TRP A 646 23.66 -0.17 13.57
C TRP A 646 24.61 1.02 13.74
N VAL A 647 25.88 0.76 14.04
CA VAL A 647 26.84 1.83 14.37
C VAL A 647 27.04 2.82 13.21
N PRO A 648 27.30 2.38 11.96
CA PRO A 648 27.40 3.30 10.83
C PRO A 648 26.09 4.03 10.53
N PHE A 649 24.95 3.37 10.73
CA PHE A 649 23.63 3.93 10.46
C PHE A 649 23.27 5.04 11.43
N GLU A 650 23.50 4.83 12.73
CA GLU A 650 23.29 5.85 13.76
C GLU A 650 24.24 7.05 13.56
N GLY A 651 25.49 6.80 13.18
CA GLY A 651 26.44 7.84 12.81
C GLY A 651 25.92 8.73 11.67
N LYS A 652 25.39 8.12 10.61
CA LYS A 652 24.80 8.84 9.47
C LYS A 652 23.54 9.63 9.85
N ILE A 653 22.66 9.06 10.68
CA ILE A 653 21.48 9.77 11.19
C ILE A 653 21.89 11.01 12.01
N SER A 654 22.91 10.86 12.84
CA SER A 654 23.43 11.94 13.69
C SER A 654 24.04 13.06 12.85
N SER A 655 24.84 12.73 11.83
CA SER A 655 25.43 13.72 10.93
C SER A 655 24.38 14.49 10.12
N LEU A 656 23.31 13.83 9.65
CA LEU A 656 22.25 14.49 8.89
C LEU A 656 21.30 15.30 9.78
N SER A 657 21.27 14.99 11.07
CA SER A 657 20.42 15.73 12.00
C SER A 657 20.85 17.19 12.17
N THR A 658 22.10 17.53 11.87
CA THR A 658 22.67 18.89 11.96
C THR A 658 22.38 19.77 10.74
N LEU A 659 22.07 19.18 9.57
CA LEU A 659 21.76 19.92 8.34
C LEU A 659 20.59 20.90 8.51
N ARG A 660 20.58 22.01 7.78
CA ARG A 660 19.41 22.90 7.79
C ARG A 660 18.27 22.29 6.97
N VAL A 661 17.03 22.61 7.33
CA VAL A 661 15.86 22.16 6.55
C VAL A 661 15.89 22.76 5.15
N SER A 662 16.39 23.99 4.99
CA SER A 662 16.57 24.63 3.68
C SER A 662 17.50 23.83 2.78
N GLU A 663 18.69 23.43 3.26
CA GLU A 663 19.66 22.62 2.50
C GLU A 663 19.05 21.31 2.01
N VAL A 664 18.23 20.66 2.85
CA VAL A 664 17.51 19.44 2.46
C VAL A 664 16.46 19.74 1.40
N ILE A 665 15.73 20.84 1.53
CA ILE A 665 14.71 21.24 0.56
C ILE A 665 15.33 21.59 -0.77
N ASP A 666 16.43 22.34 -0.79
CA ASP A 666 17.15 22.71 -1.99
C ASP A 666 17.68 21.49 -2.75
N ALA A 667 18.27 20.50 -2.04
CA ALA A 667 18.71 19.25 -2.66
C ALA A 667 17.54 18.41 -3.22
N LEU A 668 16.37 18.46 -2.57
CA LEU A 668 15.17 17.79 -3.08
C LEU A 668 14.55 18.54 -4.25
N ASP A 669 14.64 19.86 -4.25
CA ASP A 669 14.15 20.73 -5.31
C ASP A 669 14.94 20.51 -6.60
N GLU A 670 16.25 20.33 -6.49
CA GLU A 670 17.12 19.88 -7.58
C GLU A 670 16.72 18.50 -8.10
N LYS A 671 16.62 17.52 -7.20
CA LYS A 671 16.37 16.13 -7.59
C LYS A 671 14.98 15.88 -8.16
N LEU A 672 13.97 16.61 -7.68
CA LEU A 672 12.59 16.49 -8.14
C LEU A 672 12.24 17.51 -9.24
N GLY A 673 13.21 18.31 -9.67
CA GLY A 673 13.00 19.41 -10.59
C GLY A 673 12.34 19.01 -11.90
N SER A 674 12.90 18.00 -12.57
CA SER A 674 12.35 17.46 -13.82
C SER A 674 10.93 16.92 -13.67
N HIS A 675 10.61 16.34 -12.52
CA HIS A 675 9.27 15.80 -12.25
C HIS A 675 8.26 16.90 -11.92
N LEU A 676 8.64 17.85 -11.06
CA LEU A 676 7.73 18.89 -10.57
C LEU A 676 7.53 20.02 -11.57
N PHE A 677 8.56 20.37 -12.35
CA PHE A 677 8.56 21.55 -13.22
C PHE A 677 8.76 21.19 -14.70
N GLY A 678 9.29 20.01 -15.02
CA GLY A 678 9.61 19.63 -16.41
C GLY A 678 10.93 20.21 -16.91
N GLU A 679 11.80 20.70 -16.02
CA GLU A 679 13.10 21.24 -16.42
C GLU A 679 14.09 20.13 -16.84
N THR A 680 14.97 20.47 -17.78
CA THR A 680 16.07 19.61 -18.26
C THR A 680 17.39 19.89 -17.55
N THR A 681 17.57 21.08 -16.98
CA THR A 681 18.75 21.50 -16.23
C THR A 681 18.36 22.19 -14.94
N TYR A 682 19.13 21.97 -13.86
CA TYR A 682 18.89 22.64 -12.60
C TYR A 682 19.35 24.10 -12.66
N ASP A 683 18.41 25.02 -12.41
CA ASP A 683 18.59 26.47 -12.56
C ASP A 683 18.87 27.20 -11.21
N GLY A 684 19.23 26.46 -10.16
CA GLY A 684 19.73 27.00 -8.89
C GLY A 684 18.79 26.86 -7.69
N HIS A 685 19.18 27.39 -6.53
CA HIS A 685 18.50 27.12 -5.25
C HIS A 685 17.30 28.05 -4.97
N VAL A 686 16.27 27.53 -4.28
CA VAL A 686 15.11 28.31 -3.80
C VAL A 686 15.50 29.22 -2.64
N HIS A 687 16.50 28.79 -1.87
CA HIS A 687 17.06 29.53 -0.75
C HIS A 687 18.52 29.89 -1.05
N VAL A 688 18.75 31.11 -1.51
CA VAL A 688 20.12 31.62 -1.67
C VAL A 688 20.65 32.02 -0.28
N ASN A 689 21.77 31.43 0.14
CA ASN A 689 22.42 31.81 1.39
C ASN A 689 23.14 33.15 1.19
N LYS A 690 23.06 34.07 2.16
CA LYS A 690 23.64 35.42 2.03
C LYS A 690 25.16 35.39 1.81
N ASP A 691 25.81 34.32 2.28
CA ASP A 691 27.25 34.06 2.14
C ASP A 691 27.65 33.52 0.74
N GLN A 692 26.68 33.19 -0.13
CA GLN A 692 26.91 32.74 -1.51
C GLN A 692 26.63 33.84 -2.55
N MET A 693 26.29 35.06 -2.14
CA MET A 693 26.37 36.20 -3.04
C MET A 693 27.84 36.57 -3.23
N PRO A 694 28.39 36.61 -4.46
CA PRO A 694 29.71 37.18 -4.67
C PRO A 694 29.68 38.63 -4.16
N ALA A 695 30.64 38.98 -3.30
CA ALA A 695 30.78 40.33 -2.81
C ALA A 695 31.01 41.26 -4.00
N LEU A 696 30.06 42.17 -4.24
CA LEU A 696 30.31 43.33 -5.09
C LEU A 696 31.46 44.09 -4.44
N THR A 697 32.65 44.00 -5.04
CA THR A 697 33.78 44.85 -4.70
C THR A 697 33.50 46.22 -5.28
N ASP A 698 33.35 47.20 -4.40
CA ASP A 698 33.19 48.60 -4.75
C ASP A 698 34.40 49.11 -5.53
N GLY A 699 34.15 49.59 -6.75
CA GLY A 699 34.90 50.66 -7.40
C GLY A 699 36.19 50.25 -8.12
N GLU A 700 36.18 50.39 -9.44
CA GLU A 700 37.12 51.31 -10.09
C GLU A 700 36.47 51.90 -11.34
N THR A 701 36.32 53.22 -11.32
CA THR A 701 35.84 54.07 -12.40
C THR A 701 36.91 54.19 -13.48
N SER A 702 36.58 53.85 -14.72
CA SER A 702 37.12 54.56 -15.87
C SER A 702 36.04 54.67 -16.96
N SER A 703 35.87 55.92 -17.37
CA SER A 703 34.99 56.49 -18.40
C SER A 703 35.04 55.78 -19.75
N ASP A 704 33.89 55.58 -20.40
CA ASP A 704 33.42 56.44 -21.51
C ASP A 704 32.15 55.86 -22.19
N ASN A 705 31.19 56.77 -22.40
CA ASN A 705 30.05 56.77 -23.34
C ASN A 705 28.90 55.77 -23.18
N ASP A 706 27.80 56.31 -22.60
CA ASP A 706 26.43 56.32 -23.10
C ASP A 706 26.02 55.26 -24.14
N ASP A 707 25.38 54.18 -23.65
CA ASP A 707 24.14 53.72 -24.26
C ASP A 707 23.19 53.16 -23.19
N ALA A 708 21.97 53.70 -23.19
CA ALA A 708 20.97 53.46 -22.16
C ALA A 708 20.19 52.17 -22.46
N SER A 709 20.44 51.09 -21.69
CA SER A 709 19.43 50.09 -21.28
C SER A 709 20.02 49.00 -20.39
N SER A 710 20.63 49.38 -19.26
CA SER A 710 21.04 48.43 -18.22
C SER A 710 19.93 48.23 -17.18
N VAL A 711 19.09 47.21 -17.41
CA VAL A 711 18.35 46.54 -16.33
C VAL A 711 19.20 45.35 -15.88
N SER A 712 19.53 45.35 -14.59
CA SER A 712 20.50 44.49 -13.91
C SER A 712 20.13 42.98 -13.87
N SER A 713 20.90 42.16 -14.57
CA SER A 713 21.58 40.90 -14.14
C SER A 713 20.97 39.98 -13.05
N SER A 714 19.66 39.71 -13.07
CA SER A 714 19.07 38.56 -12.33
C SER A 714 17.98 37.79 -13.09
N ASP A 715 17.57 38.27 -14.26
CA ASP A 715 16.47 37.69 -15.04
C ASP A 715 16.87 36.50 -15.94
N GLU A 716 18.17 36.27 -16.22
CA GLU A 716 18.64 35.25 -17.17
C GLU A 716 18.91 33.85 -16.58
N LEU A 717 18.81 33.65 -15.25
CA LEU A 717 19.19 32.38 -14.61
C LEU A 717 18.02 31.46 -14.23
N VAL A 718 16.77 31.89 -14.35
CA VAL A 718 15.61 31.07 -13.97
C VAL A 718 14.96 30.50 -15.22
N SER A 719 14.91 29.17 -15.31
CA SER A 719 14.25 28.47 -16.41
C SER A 719 12.78 28.88 -16.53
N ASP A 720 12.24 28.94 -17.75
CA ASP A 720 10.83 29.26 -17.97
C ASP A 720 9.89 28.31 -17.20
N ALA A 721 10.29 27.03 -17.10
CA ALA A 721 9.59 26.00 -16.33
C ALA A 721 9.42 26.35 -14.83
N ARG A 722 10.32 27.17 -14.27
CA ARG A 722 10.29 27.59 -12.86
C ARG A 722 9.99 29.06 -12.68
N ARG A 723 9.76 29.82 -13.75
CA ARG A 723 9.39 31.22 -13.65
C ARG A 723 8.01 31.34 -13.02
N CYS A 724 7.91 32.10 -11.94
CA CYS A 724 6.66 32.27 -11.21
C CYS A 724 5.63 32.99 -12.10
N PRO A 725 4.47 32.40 -12.41
CA PRO A 725 3.50 33.01 -13.32
C PRO A 725 2.83 34.25 -12.69
N SER A 726 2.85 34.38 -11.36
CA SER A 726 2.21 35.49 -10.65
C SER A 726 3.04 36.78 -10.64
N CYS A 727 4.36 36.69 -10.42
CA CYS A 727 5.21 37.88 -10.34
C CYS A 727 6.24 37.98 -11.46
N LYS A 728 6.37 36.95 -12.31
CA LYS A 728 7.29 36.81 -13.46
C LYS A 728 8.80 36.90 -13.15
N VAL A 729 9.17 37.41 -11.98
CA VAL A 729 10.56 37.58 -11.51
C VAL A 729 11.01 36.45 -10.59
N GLY A 730 10.10 35.89 -9.80
CA GLY A 730 10.46 34.91 -8.77
C GLY A 730 10.60 33.49 -9.31
N ARG A 731 11.39 32.66 -8.65
CA ARG A 731 11.60 31.24 -8.99
C ARG A 731 10.68 30.33 -8.18
N LEU A 732 10.02 29.38 -8.82
CA LEU A 732 9.22 28.35 -8.16
C LEU A 732 10.11 27.24 -7.62
N GLY A 733 9.79 26.79 -6.41
CA GLY A 733 10.40 25.59 -5.88
C GLY A 733 9.73 25.11 -4.60
N LEU A 734 10.29 24.06 -4.01
CA LEU A 734 9.77 23.43 -2.81
C LEU A 734 9.87 24.38 -1.61
N LYS A 735 8.75 24.58 -0.91
CA LYS A 735 8.67 25.35 0.34
C LYS A 735 8.08 24.51 1.46
N PRO A 736 8.56 24.67 2.72
CA PRO A 736 8.01 23.94 3.85
C PRO A 736 6.72 24.56 4.38
N SER A 737 5.74 23.73 4.74
CA SER A 737 4.57 24.18 5.53
C SER A 737 4.17 23.16 6.60
N LYS A 738 3.46 23.66 7.62
CA LYS A 738 2.83 22.86 8.69
C LYS A 738 1.78 21.88 8.17
N SER A 739 1.19 22.17 7.00
CA SER A 739 0.20 21.32 6.32
C SER A 739 0.84 20.35 5.30
N GLY A 740 2.17 20.32 5.20
CA GLY A 740 2.93 19.60 4.16
C GLY A 740 3.63 20.59 3.25
N GLY A 741 4.66 20.14 2.52
CA GLY A 741 5.35 20.98 1.55
C GLY A 741 4.41 21.43 0.44
N PHE A 742 4.80 22.48 -0.26
CA PHE A 742 4.08 23.05 -1.39
C PHE A 742 5.09 23.67 -2.36
N ILE A 743 4.69 23.88 -3.61
CA ILE A 743 5.48 24.67 -4.56
C ILE A 743 5.16 26.14 -4.31
N GLY A 744 6.17 26.97 -4.10
CA GLY A 744 5.99 28.40 -3.88
C GLY A 744 7.09 29.23 -4.51
N CYS A 745 6.77 30.51 -4.74
CA CYS A 745 7.72 31.49 -5.26
C CYS A 745 8.89 31.75 -4.29
N SER A 746 10.08 32.03 -4.80
CA SER A 746 11.27 32.43 -4.05
C SER A 746 10.98 33.65 -3.17
N ASN A 747 10.21 34.60 -3.72
CA ASN A 747 9.75 35.82 -3.04
C ASN A 747 8.56 35.59 -2.07
N TYR A 748 8.13 34.36 -1.82
CA TYR A 748 7.09 34.11 -0.82
C TYR A 748 7.55 34.56 0.60
N PRO A 749 6.75 35.33 1.37
CA PRO A 749 5.32 35.56 1.21
C PRO A 749 4.90 36.85 0.45
N THR A 750 5.85 37.65 -0.06
CA THR A 750 5.52 38.88 -0.80
C THR A 750 4.86 38.54 -2.13
N CYS A 751 5.40 37.56 -2.86
CA CYS A 751 4.67 36.87 -3.91
C CYS A 751 3.79 35.76 -3.31
N GLY A 752 2.49 35.84 -3.58
CA GLY A 752 1.47 34.97 -3.03
C GLY A 752 1.27 33.62 -3.72
N PHE A 753 2.06 33.32 -4.76
CA PHE A 753 1.89 32.10 -5.55
C PHE A 753 2.23 30.87 -4.72
N THR A 754 1.27 29.95 -4.64
CA THR A 754 1.40 28.66 -3.96
C THR A 754 0.64 27.61 -4.72
N HIS A 755 1.25 26.45 -4.94
CA HIS A 755 0.64 25.30 -5.59
C HIS A 755 0.87 24.03 -4.75
N PRO A 756 -0.09 23.08 -4.72
CA PRO A 756 0.15 21.78 -4.10
C PRO A 756 1.41 21.08 -4.64
N LEU A 757 1.94 20.10 -3.90
CA LEU A 757 3.02 19.23 -4.40
C LEU A 757 2.48 18.26 -5.45
N GLN A 758 2.17 18.80 -6.62
CA GLN A 758 1.78 18.09 -7.83
C GLN A 758 2.61 18.66 -8.98
N PRO A 759 2.92 17.85 -10.01
CA PRO A 759 3.61 18.33 -11.21
C PRO A 759 2.90 19.54 -11.82
N LEU A 760 3.67 20.56 -12.19
CA LEU A 760 3.24 21.75 -12.91
C LEU A 760 3.55 21.68 -14.41
N ARG A 761 4.01 20.52 -14.92
CA ARG A 761 4.32 20.32 -16.34
C ARG A 761 3.17 20.83 -17.22
N GLY A 762 3.44 21.81 -18.08
CA GLY A 762 2.47 22.37 -19.02
C GLY A 762 1.48 23.40 -18.44
N ALA A 763 1.51 23.72 -17.14
CA ALA A 763 0.68 24.78 -16.56
C ALA A 763 1.32 26.19 -16.66
N ILE A 764 2.60 26.25 -17.00
CA ILE A 764 3.38 27.47 -17.21
C ILE A 764 3.81 27.43 -18.67
N VAL A 765 3.13 28.19 -19.52
CA VAL A 765 3.31 28.20 -20.98
C VAL A 765 4.73 28.63 -21.34
N SER A 766 5.42 27.83 -22.15
CA SER A 766 6.27 28.32 -23.23
C SER A 766 5.54 28.03 -24.55
N ASP A 767 5.49 29.02 -25.44
CA ASP A 767 4.82 28.96 -26.75
C ASP A 767 5.50 27.95 -27.69
N THR A 768 5.29 26.66 -27.47
CA THR A 768 5.76 25.60 -28.37
C THR A 768 4.58 24.73 -28.80
N ASP A 769 4.26 24.83 -30.09
CA ASP A 769 3.24 24.08 -30.81
C ASP A 769 3.65 22.59 -30.98
N ASP A 770 3.56 21.80 -29.91
CA ASP A 770 3.70 20.33 -29.98
C ASP A 770 2.33 19.64 -29.78
N PRO A 771 1.72 19.06 -30.83
CA PRO A 771 0.36 18.53 -30.80
C PRO A 771 0.21 17.15 -30.14
N ASP A 772 1.30 16.45 -29.79
CA ASP A 772 1.25 15.10 -29.19
C ASP A 772 1.45 15.08 -27.66
N PHE A 773 1.60 16.25 -27.02
CA PHE A 773 1.65 16.38 -25.56
C PHE A 773 0.32 16.90 -25.03
N ASN A 774 -0.48 16.02 -24.42
CA ASN A 774 -1.72 16.44 -23.77
C ASN A 774 -1.36 17.33 -22.57
N THR A 775 -1.40 18.65 -22.75
CA THR A 775 -1.15 19.62 -21.70
C THR A 775 -2.26 19.48 -20.64
N PRO A 776 -1.95 19.57 -19.34
CA PRO A 776 -2.98 19.74 -18.31
C PRO A 776 -3.76 21.06 -18.44
N MET A 777 -3.43 21.92 -19.42
CA MET A 777 -4.16 23.16 -19.72
C MET A 777 -5.58 22.91 -20.22
N ASP A 778 -5.85 21.76 -20.85
CA ASP A 778 -7.20 21.36 -21.29
C ASP A 778 -7.99 20.63 -20.20
N ASP A 779 -7.52 20.61 -18.95
CA ASP A 779 -8.36 20.23 -17.81
C ASP A 779 -9.20 21.45 -17.35
N PRO A 780 -10.50 21.52 -17.70
CA PRO A 780 -11.38 22.63 -17.33
C PRO A 780 -11.62 22.76 -15.82
N ASP A 781 -11.01 21.90 -14.99
CA ASP A 781 -11.08 21.94 -13.53
C ASP A 781 -9.82 22.50 -12.84
N MET A 782 -8.72 22.80 -13.55
CA MET A 782 -7.48 23.29 -12.92
C MET A 782 -7.47 24.82 -12.72
N VAL A 783 -7.51 25.29 -11.47
CA VAL A 783 -7.43 26.73 -11.12
C VAL A 783 -6.03 27.10 -10.62
N MET A 784 -5.35 28.01 -11.31
CA MET A 784 -4.09 28.60 -10.84
C MET A 784 -4.34 29.65 -9.75
N TYR A 785 -3.58 29.57 -8.64
CA TYR A 785 -3.69 30.49 -7.51
C TYR A 785 -2.40 31.31 -7.31
N PRO A 786 -2.48 32.62 -7.00
CA PRO A 786 -3.70 33.41 -6.84
C PRO A 786 -4.39 33.73 -8.18
N LYS A 787 -5.72 33.65 -8.21
CA LYS A 787 -6.56 34.18 -9.30
C LYS A 787 -7.10 35.55 -8.88
N THR A 788 -6.68 36.62 -9.56
CA THR A 788 -7.21 37.96 -9.31
C THR A 788 -8.62 38.06 -9.87
N LEU A 789 -9.58 38.47 -9.03
CA LEU A 789 -10.98 38.64 -9.43
C LEU A 789 -11.29 40.09 -9.81
N GLY A 790 -10.54 41.06 -9.28
CA GLY A 790 -10.69 42.49 -9.59
C GLY A 790 -10.43 43.37 -8.37
N VAL A 791 -10.89 44.62 -8.41
CA VAL A 791 -10.71 45.61 -7.34
C VAL A 791 -12.04 45.83 -6.62
N ASP A 792 -11.99 45.82 -5.29
CA ASP A 792 -13.14 46.17 -4.47
C ASP A 792 -13.48 47.66 -4.63
N PRO A 793 -14.69 48.01 -5.09
CA PRO A 793 -15.06 49.40 -5.40
C PRO A 793 -15.12 50.30 -4.15
N VAL A 794 -15.27 49.73 -2.95
CA VAL A 794 -15.36 50.49 -1.69
C VAL A 794 -13.99 50.79 -1.11
N SER A 795 -13.13 49.77 -1.02
CA SER A 795 -11.81 49.91 -0.39
C SER A 795 -10.66 50.23 -1.36
N GLY A 796 -10.89 50.11 -2.68
CA GLY A 796 -9.86 50.27 -3.70
C GLY A 796 -8.78 49.18 -3.69
N LYS A 797 -8.99 48.09 -2.92
CA LYS A 797 -8.02 46.99 -2.76
C LYS A 797 -8.35 45.83 -3.67
N GLU A 798 -7.32 45.17 -4.18
CA GLU A 798 -7.46 43.98 -5.02
C GLU A 798 -8.06 42.80 -4.24
N ILE A 799 -9.02 42.10 -4.85
CA ILE A 799 -9.55 40.83 -4.37
C ILE A 799 -8.91 39.68 -5.17
N SER A 800 -8.28 38.76 -4.44
CA SER A 800 -7.66 37.56 -5.02
C SER A 800 -8.23 36.28 -4.39
N LEU A 801 -8.53 35.30 -5.23
CA LEU A 801 -8.83 33.92 -4.85
C LEU A 801 -7.52 33.14 -4.67
N ARG A 802 -7.36 32.47 -3.53
CA ARG A 802 -6.12 31.81 -3.10
C ARG A 802 -6.42 30.43 -2.54
N LEU A 803 -5.42 29.54 -2.54
CA LEU A 803 -5.52 28.21 -1.95
C LEU A 803 -4.81 28.18 -0.60
N GLY A 804 -5.51 27.72 0.44
CA GLY A 804 -4.97 27.57 1.78
C GLY A 804 -5.12 26.15 2.32
N PRO A 805 -4.60 25.87 3.54
CA PRO A 805 -4.67 24.54 4.16
C PRO A 805 -6.12 24.08 4.47
N TYR A 806 -7.10 24.97 4.38
CA TYR A 806 -8.52 24.70 4.62
C TYR A 806 -9.37 24.81 3.34
N GLY A 807 -8.74 24.85 2.17
CA GLY A 807 -9.40 25.04 0.87
C GLY A 807 -9.23 26.45 0.31
N ALA A 808 -9.94 26.73 -0.78
CA ALA A 808 -9.91 28.03 -1.45
C ALA A 808 -10.50 29.13 -0.55
N TYR A 809 -9.89 30.31 -0.56
CA TYR A 809 -10.33 31.49 0.19
C TYR A 809 -10.08 32.77 -0.61
N LEU A 810 -10.93 33.76 -0.40
CA LEU A 810 -10.77 35.12 -0.93
C LEU A 810 -9.94 35.96 0.02
N GLN A 811 -9.09 36.83 -0.51
CA GLN A 811 -8.28 37.78 0.24
C GLN A 811 -8.43 39.19 -0.33
N LEU A 812 -8.71 40.16 0.54
CA LEU A 812 -8.79 41.57 0.20
C LEU A 812 -7.44 42.26 0.53
N GLY A 813 -6.75 42.71 -0.51
CA GLY A 813 -5.43 43.34 -0.45
C GLY A 813 -4.26 42.34 -0.38
N VAL A 814 -3.04 42.85 -0.60
CA VAL A 814 -1.80 42.09 -0.50
C VAL A 814 -1.34 42.04 0.96
N GLN A 815 -0.64 40.96 1.34
CA GLN A 815 0.00 40.89 2.64
C GLN A 815 1.33 41.64 2.59
N GLU A 816 1.39 42.78 3.25
CA GLU A 816 2.61 43.60 3.30
C GLU A 816 3.77 42.85 3.98
N ALA A 817 4.99 43.07 3.48
CA ALA A 817 6.19 42.53 4.07
C ALA A 817 6.39 43.10 5.49
N THR A 818 6.88 42.28 6.42
CA THR A 818 7.31 42.82 7.71
C THR A 818 8.61 43.59 7.46
N PRO A 819 8.73 44.88 7.83
CA PRO A 819 9.95 45.65 7.60
C PRO A 819 11.16 44.92 8.16
N GLU A 820 12.30 44.98 7.47
CA GLU A 820 13.54 44.44 8.02
C GLU A 820 13.93 45.24 9.28
N PRO A 821 14.45 44.57 10.33
CA PRO A 821 14.89 45.27 11.52
C PRO A 821 16.09 46.17 11.18
N VAL A 822 15.90 47.49 11.27
CA VAL A 822 16.97 48.47 11.11
C VAL A 822 18.03 48.22 12.20
N PRO A 823 19.32 48.05 11.85
CA PRO A 823 20.39 47.97 12.84
C PRO A 823 20.47 49.29 13.61
N THR A 824 20.43 49.26 14.93
CA THR A 824 20.74 50.42 15.76
C THR A 824 22.23 50.39 16.10
N GLU A 825 22.95 51.49 15.88
CA GLU A 825 24.40 51.61 16.15
C GLU A 825 24.79 51.31 17.61
N ASP A 826 23.85 51.45 18.55
CA ASP A 826 24.09 51.23 19.99
C ASP A 826 23.84 49.79 20.47
N GLY A 827 24.41 48.75 19.85
CA GLY A 827 24.59 47.40 20.43
C GLY A 827 23.38 46.67 21.07
N LYS A 828 22.16 47.23 20.97
CA LYS A 828 20.90 46.73 21.55
C LYS A 828 20.17 45.97 20.48
N LYS A 829 19.57 44.83 20.85
CA LYS A 829 18.73 44.05 19.93
C LYS A 829 17.67 44.95 19.31
N PRO A 830 17.57 45.02 17.96
CA PRO A 830 16.56 45.83 17.30
C PRO A 830 15.17 45.36 17.76
N LYS A 831 14.31 46.33 18.13
CA LYS A 831 12.93 46.02 18.49
C LYS A 831 12.27 45.33 17.29
N LYS A 832 11.68 44.14 17.51
CA LYS A 832 10.95 43.43 16.45
C LYS A 832 9.92 44.40 15.84
N PRO A 833 9.97 44.66 14.51
CA PRO A 833 9.00 45.52 13.86
C PRO A 833 7.58 45.01 14.10
N LYS A 834 6.63 45.93 14.28
CA LYS A 834 5.21 45.56 14.38
C LYS A 834 4.84 44.83 13.07
N LYS A 835 4.28 43.64 13.18
CA LYS A 835 3.76 42.93 12.00
C LYS A 835 2.66 43.78 11.36
N PRO A 836 2.65 43.95 10.02
CA PRO A 836 1.58 44.65 9.34
C PRO A 836 0.23 43.96 9.60
N PRO A 837 -0.89 44.71 9.52
CA PRO A 837 -2.23 44.15 9.70
C PRO A 837 -2.47 43.03 8.69
N THR A 838 -3.04 41.91 9.15
CA THR A 838 -3.34 40.79 8.25
C THR A 838 -4.47 41.16 7.31
N PRO A 839 -4.36 40.86 6.00
CA PRO A 839 -5.44 41.14 5.06
C PRO A 839 -6.69 40.34 5.43
N ARG A 840 -7.86 40.90 5.14
CA ARG A 840 -9.14 40.26 5.44
C ARG A 840 -9.34 39.06 4.51
N ARG A 841 -9.85 37.96 5.06
CA ARG A 841 -10.00 36.68 4.33
C ARG A 841 -11.37 36.06 4.59
N VAL A 842 -11.94 35.44 3.55
CA VAL A 842 -13.21 34.71 3.62
C VAL A 842 -13.06 33.36 2.92
N GLY A 843 -13.48 32.26 3.55
CA GLY A 843 -13.42 30.93 2.95
C GLY A 843 -14.51 30.72 1.90
N VAL A 844 -14.19 30.02 0.81
CA VAL A 844 -15.11 29.77 -0.33
C VAL A 844 -15.93 28.47 -0.16
N ALA A 845 -15.75 27.74 0.93
CA ALA A 845 -16.42 26.46 1.14
C ALA A 845 -17.95 26.59 1.29
N ASN A 846 -18.71 25.84 0.47
CA ASN A 846 -20.18 25.71 0.51
C ASN A 846 -20.98 26.95 0.10
N VAL A 847 -20.47 27.77 -0.81
CA VAL A 847 -21.15 28.95 -1.35
C VAL A 847 -22.12 28.59 -2.49
N GLY A 848 -22.17 27.30 -2.89
CA GLY A 848 -23.07 26.83 -3.95
C GLY A 848 -22.54 27.06 -5.38
N LYS A 849 -21.34 27.64 -5.51
CA LYS A 849 -20.56 27.75 -6.74
C LYS A 849 -19.18 27.11 -6.53
N ASP A 850 -18.61 26.54 -7.58
CA ASP A 850 -17.23 26.06 -7.55
C ASP A 850 -16.23 27.22 -7.56
N ALA A 851 -15.05 27.03 -6.97
CA ALA A 851 -14.06 28.08 -6.83
C ALA A 851 -13.59 28.66 -8.18
N LYS A 852 -13.69 27.88 -9.25
CA LYS A 852 -13.33 28.31 -10.62
C LYS A 852 -14.29 29.36 -11.19
N ASP A 853 -15.56 29.29 -10.81
CA ASP A 853 -16.67 30.11 -11.35
C ASP A 853 -16.96 31.36 -10.52
N LEU A 854 -16.16 31.64 -9.48
CA LEU A 854 -16.33 32.84 -8.67
C LEU A 854 -16.04 34.12 -9.46
N THR A 855 -16.99 35.05 -9.44
CA THR A 855 -16.84 36.40 -10.01
C THR A 855 -16.42 37.43 -8.96
N LEU A 856 -16.06 38.63 -9.41
CA LEU A 856 -15.78 39.77 -8.52
C LEU A 856 -16.99 40.11 -7.64
N GLU A 857 -18.20 40.09 -8.21
CA GLU A 857 -19.45 40.38 -7.51
C GLU A 857 -19.71 39.39 -6.38
N ASP A 858 -19.53 38.08 -6.66
CA ASP A 858 -19.63 37.04 -5.66
C ASP A 858 -18.64 37.31 -4.51
N ALA A 859 -17.41 37.69 -4.85
CA ALA A 859 -16.36 37.93 -3.88
C ALA A 859 -16.63 39.15 -2.99
N ILE A 860 -17.13 40.25 -3.55
CA ILE A 860 -17.55 41.44 -2.81
C ILE A 860 -18.68 41.07 -1.83
N GLY A 861 -19.71 40.36 -2.30
CA GLY A 861 -20.81 39.89 -1.46
C GLY A 861 -20.34 39.00 -0.31
N MET A 862 -19.31 38.19 -0.52
CA MET A 862 -18.71 37.37 0.55
C MET A 862 -17.95 38.22 1.59
N PHE A 863 -17.34 39.33 1.18
CA PHE A 863 -16.73 40.29 2.11
C PHE A 863 -17.76 41.16 2.84
N GLU A 864 -19.06 41.07 2.59
CA GLU A 864 -20.04 41.74 3.45
C GLU A 864 -20.21 41.04 4.81
N TYR A 865 -19.75 39.78 4.94
CA TYR A 865 -19.92 38.98 6.16
C TYR A 865 -18.73 39.17 7.14
N PRO A 866 -18.96 39.31 8.46
CA PRO A 866 -20.24 39.20 9.16
C PRO A 866 -21.22 40.36 8.90
N LYS A 867 -22.47 40.02 8.54
CA LYS A 867 -23.55 40.99 8.35
C LYS A 867 -24.38 41.11 9.63
N GLU A 868 -24.56 42.31 10.13
CA GLU A 868 -25.38 42.55 11.32
C GLU A 868 -26.87 42.50 10.93
N LEU A 869 -27.66 41.65 11.61
CA LEU A 869 -29.09 41.50 11.36
C LEU A 869 -29.94 42.36 12.31
N GLY A 870 -29.41 42.67 13.50
CA GLY A 870 -30.11 43.43 14.54
C GLY A 870 -29.75 42.94 15.94
N VAL A 871 -30.43 43.46 16.94
CA VAL A 871 -30.19 43.15 18.35
C VAL A 871 -31.14 42.04 18.82
N HIS A 872 -30.64 41.06 19.56
CA HIS A 872 -31.48 40.01 20.13
C HIS A 872 -32.45 40.61 21.16
N PRO A 873 -33.77 40.35 21.07
CA PRO A 873 -34.80 41.00 21.90
C PRO A 873 -34.69 40.72 23.42
N VAL A 874 -33.83 39.80 23.84
CA VAL A 874 -33.69 39.33 25.24
C VAL A 874 -32.29 39.60 25.75
N SER A 875 -31.26 39.14 25.03
CA SER A 875 -29.87 39.33 25.47
C SER A 875 -29.29 40.70 25.12
N GLN A 876 -29.97 41.50 24.28
CA GLN A 876 -29.51 42.81 23.80
C GLN A 876 -28.15 42.78 23.06
N ASN A 877 -27.66 41.59 22.70
CA ASN A 877 -26.44 41.42 21.93
C ASN A 877 -26.75 41.35 20.42
N VAL A 878 -25.79 41.80 19.60
CA VAL A 878 -25.95 41.84 18.15
C VAL A 878 -25.98 40.41 17.59
N ILE A 879 -27.00 40.13 16.77
CA ILE A 879 -27.10 38.93 15.97
C ILE A 879 -26.36 39.19 14.65
N THR A 880 -25.36 38.36 14.37
CA THR A 880 -24.57 38.43 13.12
C THR A 880 -24.82 37.21 12.25
N MET A 881 -24.98 37.43 10.96
CA MET A 881 -24.95 36.37 9.95
C MET A 881 -23.52 36.18 9.45
N ASN A 882 -23.07 34.93 9.38
CA ASN A 882 -21.70 34.54 9.05
C ASN A 882 -21.66 33.40 8.03
N ILE A 883 -20.51 33.25 7.35
CA ILE A 883 -20.21 32.14 6.44
C ILE A 883 -19.22 31.20 7.11
N GLY A 884 -19.49 29.89 7.09
CA GLY A 884 -18.61 28.87 7.66
C GLY A 884 -18.50 27.60 6.80
N PRO A 885 -17.69 26.61 7.24
CA PRO A 885 -17.43 25.37 6.50
C PRO A 885 -18.65 24.44 6.37
N PHE A 886 -19.82 24.84 6.88
CA PHE A 886 -21.08 24.12 6.77
C PHE A 886 -22.21 25.01 6.19
N GLY A 887 -21.87 26.13 5.53
CA GLY A 887 -22.80 27.12 4.99
C GLY A 887 -23.03 28.32 5.93
N TYR A 888 -24.08 29.10 5.62
CA TYR A 888 -24.45 30.29 6.39
C TYR A 888 -24.97 29.94 7.79
N TYR A 889 -24.65 30.76 8.79
CA TYR A 889 -25.13 30.60 10.15
C TYR A 889 -25.33 31.94 10.83
N VAL A 890 -26.29 32.00 11.76
CA VAL A 890 -26.46 33.15 12.65
C VAL A 890 -25.70 32.90 13.96
N ALA A 891 -25.10 33.96 14.50
CA ALA A 891 -24.31 33.93 15.71
C ALA A 891 -24.72 35.05 16.67
N CYS A 892 -24.99 34.67 17.92
CA CYS A 892 -25.23 35.59 19.04
C CYS A 892 -24.80 34.86 20.33
N ASP A 893 -24.18 35.55 21.28
CA ASP A 893 -23.82 35.01 22.61
C ASP A 893 -22.97 33.74 22.60
N GLY A 894 -22.11 33.58 21.58
CA GLY A 894 -21.27 32.39 21.41
C GLY A 894 -22.04 31.14 20.94
N LEU A 895 -23.35 31.26 20.68
CA LEU A 895 -24.17 30.24 20.02
C LEU A 895 -24.18 30.47 18.51
N ASN A 896 -23.91 29.40 17.76
CA ASN A 896 -23.93 29.40 16.30
C ASN A 896 -25.02 28.44 15.80
N ALA A 897 -26.02 28.97 15.09
CA ALA A 897 -27.11 28.20 14.49
C ALA A 897 -27.03 28.24 12.96
N SER A 898 -26.85 27.07 12.35
CA SER A 898 -26.76 26.94 10.89
C SER A 898 -28.10 27.23 10.22
N ILE A 899 -28.08 28.02 9.15
CA ILE A 899 -29.22 28.28 8.28
C ILE A 899 -29.31 27.14 7.28
N SER A 900 -30.19 26.18 7.53
CA SER A 900 -30.35 24.98 6.68
C SER A 900 -30.86 25.31 5.28
N LYS A 901 -30.61 24.44 4.29
CA LYS A 901 -31.15 24.58 2.93
C LYS A 901 -32.69 24.70 2.90
N THR A 902 -33.38 24.06 3.85
CA THR A 902 -34.84 24.17 3.99
C THR A 902 -35.26 25.58 4.38
N VAL A 903 -34.51 26.22 5.28
CA VAL A 903 -34.75 27.60 5.70
C VAL A 903 -34.44 28.55 4.55
N GLN A 904 -33.33 28.34 3.84
CA GLN A 904 -32.98 29.13 2.64
C GLN A 904 -34.06 29.05 1.56
N LYS A 905 -34.61 27.86 1.27
CA LYS A 905 -35.74 27.70 0.33
C LYS A 905 -37.01 28.42 0.78
N ARG A 906 -37.27 28.50 2.09
CA ARG A 906 -38.45 29.18 2.63
C ARG A 906 -38.34 30.71 2.50
N ILE A 907 -37.16 31.26 2.74
CA ILE A 907 -36.93 32.72 2.71
C ILE A 907 -36.56 33.23 1.31
N GLY A 908 -36.22 32.33 0.38
CA GLY A 908 -35.77 32.66 -0.97
C GLY A 908 -34.34 33.18 -0.96
N GLU A 909 -34.18 34.46 -0.61
CA GLU A 909 -32.89 35.14 -0.50
C GLU A 909 -32.46 35.29 0.96
N LEU A 910 -31.15 35.22 1.23
CA LEU A 910 -30.58 35.37 2.57
C LEU A 910 -30.82 36.76 3.18
N SER A 911 -31.03 37.78 2.35
CA SER A 911 -31.45 39.14 2.73
C SER A 911 -32.80 39.17 3.46
N ASN A 912 -33.68 38.20 3.19
CA ASN A 912 -35.03 38.13 3.77
C ASN A 912 -35.08 37.46 5.15
N LEU A 913 -33.93 37.07 5.73
CA LEU A 913 -33.90 36.46 7.05
C LEU A 913 -34.20 37.50 8.14
N THR A 914 -35.34 37.37 8.81
CA THR A 914 -35.77 38.30 9.87
C THR A 914 -35.06 38.03 11.20
N ILE A 915 -35.09 39.02 12.11
CA ILE A 915 -34.56 38.88 13.48
C ILE A 915 -35.27 37.73 14.21
N ASP A 916 -36.58 37.60 14.06
CA ASP A 916 -37.38 36.53 14.69
C ASP A 916 -36.97 35.15 14.19
N ASP A 917 -36.71 35.00 12.89
CA ASP A 917 -36.19 33.75 12.31
C ASP A 917 -34.79 33.41 12.87
N ALA A 918 -33.92 34.41 13.03
CA ALA A 918 -32.59 34.21 13.59
C ALA A 918 -32.62 33.81 15.07
N VAL A 919 -33.51 34.45 15.86
CA VAL A 919 -33.75 34.11 17.27
C VAL A 919 -34.30 32.68 17.38
N GLU A 920 -35.23 32.30 16.52
CA GLU A 920 -35.80 30.94 16.51
C GLU A 920 -34.75 29.87 16.17
N LEU A 921 -33.85 30.15 15.24
CA LEU A 921 -32.73 29.26 14.91
C LEU A 921 -31.77 29.08 16.09
N LEU A 922 -31.46 30.18 16.78
CA LEU A 922 -30.61 30.17 17.98
C LEU A 922 -31.29 29.43 19.14
N ARG A 923 -32.60 29.62 19.34
CA ARG A 923 -33.42 28.90 20.33
C ARG A 923 -33.43 27.39 20.09
N LYS A 924 -33.78 26.96 18.87
CA LYS A 924 -33.76 25.53 18.48
C LYS A 924 -32.38 24.90 18.63
N LYS A 925 -31.31 25.70 18.49
CA LYS A 925 -29.94 25.24 18.71
C LYS A 925 -29.61 25.09 20.19
N ALA A 926 -30.08 25.99 21.04
CA ALA A 926 -29.91 25.94 22.49
C ALA A 926 -30.71 24.77 23.13
N GLU A 927 -31.91 24.48 22.63
CA GLU A 927 -32.78 23.40 23.12
C GLU A 927 -32.31 21.99 22.71
N ARG A 928 -31.42 21.87 21.72
CA ARG A 928 -30.94 20.58 21.25
C ARG A 928 -30.00 19.92 22.28
N PRO A 929 -30.27 18.66 22.70
CA PRO A 929 -29.37 17.96 23.60
C PRO A 929 -27.97 17.81 22.96
N PRO A 930 -26.89 17.86 23.75
CA PRO A 930 -25.54 17.73 23.23
C PRO A 930 -25.42 16.36 22.55
N ARG A 931 -25.19 16.36 21.22
CA ARG A 931 -24.91 15.13 20.48
C ARG A 931 -23.79 14.37 21.19
N THR A 932 -24.05 13.11 21.54
CA THR A 932 -23.03 12.17 22.03
C THR A 932 -21.89 12.12 21.03
N ARG A 933 -20.80 12.82 21.36
CA ARG A 933 -19.62 12.88 20.50
C ARG A 933 -19.03 11.48 20.41
N GLY A 934 -19.06 10.92 19.19
CA GLY A 934 -18.39 9.67 18.85
C GLY A 934 -16.92 9.68 19.29
N ARG A 935 -16.40 8.47 19.52
CA ARG A 935 -15.16 8.13 20.25
C ARG A 935 -13.86 8.82 19.80
N TYR A 936 -13.87 9.54 18.68
CA TYR A 936 -12.68 10.15 18.05
C TYR A 936 -12.45 11.65 18.34
N ALA A 937 -13.37 12.37 18.98
CA ALA A 937 -13.23 13.82 19.21
C ALA A 937 -12.67 14.22 20.60
N LYS A 938 -12.27 13.26 21.46
CA LYS A 938 -11.78 13.54 22.84
C LYS A 938 -10.34 14.08 22.92
N LYS A 939 -9.67 14.39 21.81
CA LYS A 939 -8.27 14.87 21.81
C LYS A 939 -8.08 16.38 21.62
N ALA A 940 -9.15 17.14 21.35
CA ALA A 940 -9.05 18.57 20.98
C ALA A 940 -9.48 19.57 22.08
N THR A 941 -10.04 19.14 23.21
CA THR A 941 -10.46 20.06 24.28
C THR A 941 -9.56 19.94 25.51
N LYS A 942 -8.31 20.40 25.38
CA LYS A 942 -7.48 20.75 26.53
C LYS A 942 -6.41 21.80 26.18
N ALA A 943 -6.83 22.98 25.76
CA ALA A 943 -6.00 24.20 25.84
C ALA A 943 -6.82 25.46 25.57
N LYS A 944 -7.21 26.17 26.63
CA LYS A 944 -7.24 27.63 26.63
C LYS A 944 -6.83 28.06 28.04
N LYS A 945 -5.58 28.51 28.17
CA LYS A 945 -5.07 29.29 29.30
C LYS A 945 -4.84 30.69 28.75
N GLU A 946 -5.32 31.69 29.48
CA GLU A 946 -5.14 33.12 29.21
C GLU A 946 -3.66 33.56 29.20
N PRO A 947 -3.35 34.70 28.56
CA PRO A 947 -1.99 35.06 28.18
C PRO A 947 -1.21 35.61 29.39
N LYS A 948 0.02 35.11 29.59
CA LYS A 948 1.02 35.77 30.44
C LYS A 948 2.09 36.44 29.59
N ALA A 949 2.42 37.66 29.99
CA ALA A 949 3.39 38.55 29.40
C ALA A 949 4.82 37.97 29.30
N LYS A 950 5.56 38.47 28.30
CA LYS A 950 6.93 38.12 27.91
C LYS A 950 7.95 38.42 29.02
N LYS A 951 8.94 37.52 29.19
CA LYS A 951 10.31 37.87 29.59
C LYS A 951 11.32 37.02 28.80
N GLU A 952 12.40 37.70 28.42
CA GLU A 952 13.51 37.27 27.56
C GLU A 952 14.52 36.31 28.23
N PRO A 953 15.44 35.68 27.46
CA PRO A 953 16.24 34.54 27.87
C PRO A 953 17.60 34.94 28.47
N LYS A 954 18.15 34.08 29.34
CA LYS A 954 19.58 34.05 29.68
C LYS A 954 20.14 32.63 29.61
N ALA A 955 21.41 32.58 29.25
CA ALA A 955 22.18 31.44 28.75
C ALA A 955 22.89 30.60 29.85
N LYS A 956 23.31 29.39 29.42
CA LYS A 956 24.39 28.47 29.85
C LYS A 956 25.05 28.64 31.23
N GLU A 957 25.19 27.53 31.97
CA GLU A 957 26.51 26.89 32.27
C GLU A 957 26.38 25.50 32.91
N GLN A 958 27.50 24.77 32.93
CA GLN A 958 27.72 23.33 33.15
C GLN A 958 27.94 22.91 34.62
N ALA A 959 28.09 21.58 34.80
CA ALA A 959 28.64 20.81 35.95
C ALA A 959 27.68 20.59 37.14
N GLY A 960 27.62 19.44 37.81
CA GLY A 960 28.33 18.16 37.70
C GLY A 960 27.75 17.18 38.75
N GLU A 961 27.90 15.89 38.44
CA GLU A 961 28.12 14.73 39.34
C GLU A 961 27.18 14.31 40.49
N THR A 962 26.87 13.00 40.42
CA THR A 962 26.74 11.99 41.48
C THR A 962 25.48 11.91 42.34
N GLY A 963 25.04 10.68 42.60
CA GLY A 963 24.16 10.36 43.73
C GLY A 963 23.03 9.38 43.42
N SER A 964 23.35 8.08 43.48
CA SER A 964 22.42 6.96 43.49
C SER A 964 21.31 7.11 44.55
N SER A 965 20.07 6.73 44.23
CA SER A 965 19.34 5.72 45.04
C SER A 965 17.99 5.32 44.43
N SER A 966 17.79 4.01 44.49
CA SER A 966 16.59 3.22 44.25
C SER A 966 15.33 3.72 44.97
N VAL A 967 14.19 3.87 44.28
CA VAL A 967 12.86 3.52 44.82
C VAL A 967 11.87 3.24 43.67
N ALA A 968 11.25 2.06 43.72
CA ALA A 968 10.12 1.64 42.90
C ALA A 968 8.98 2.68 42.84
N LYS A 969 8.47 3.00 41.63
CA LYS A 969 7.26 3.85 41.48
C LYS A 969 6.13 3.16 40.72
N LYS A 970 5.06 2.93 41.50
CA LYS A 970 3.69 2.56 41.15
C LYS A 970 3.18 3.23 39.86
N VAL A 971 2.62 2.40 39.00
CA VAL A 971 1.84 2.76 37.80
C VAL A 971 0.64 3.64 38.19
N LYS A 972 0.59 4.87 37.64
CA LYS A 972 -0.60 5.73 37.64
C LYS A 972 -1.64 5.17 36.66
N LYS A 973 -2.68 4.50 37.17
CA LYS A 973 -3.95 4.28 36.46
C LYS A 973 -4.61 5.64 36.19
N THR A 974 -4.82 6.00 34.92
CA THR A 974 -5.72 7.09 34.54
C THR A 974 -7.15 6.57 34.50
N SER A 975 -7.83 6.54 35.66
CA SER A 975 -9.28 6.49 35.72
C SER A 975 -9.86 7.86 35.39
N ALA A 976 -10.96 7.90 34.63
CA ALA A 976 -11.72 9.12 34.41
C ALA A 976 -12.21 9.65 35.76
N LYS A 977 -11.95 10.93 36.07
CA LYS A 977 -12.36 11.59 37.32
C LYS A 977 -13.88 11.68 37.36
N VAL A 978 -14.51 11.04 38.34
CA VAL A 978 -15.92 11.25 38.69
C VAL A 978 -15.98 12.45 39.64
N GLU A 979 -16.74 13.48 39.28
CA GLU A 979 -17.04 14.62 40.15
C GLU A 979 -18.43 14.41 40.73
N ILE A 980 -18.57 14.54 42.06
CA ILE A 980 -19.85 14.46 42.76
C ILE A 980 -20.42 15.89 42.80
N PRO A 981 -21.60 16.17 42.24
CA PRO A 981 -22.23 17.49 42.35
C PRO A 981 -22.41 17.89 43.82
N GLY A 982 -22.06 19.13 44.18
CA GLY A 982 -22.26 19.68 45.54
C GLY A 982 -21.18 19.32 46.59
N VAL A 983 -20.36 18.28 46.39
CA VAL A 983 -19.33 17.88 47.37
C VAL A 983 -17.93 18.34 46.93
N LYS A 984 -17.35 19.30 47.68
CA LYS A 984 -15.99 19.78 47.42
C LYS A 984 -14.96 18.71 47.77
N LYS A 985 -13.88 18.62 46.98
CA LYS A 985 -12.77 17.70 47.27
C LYS A 985 -12.02 18.15 48.52
N PRO A 986 -11.63 17.22 49.40
CA PRO A 986 -10.87 17.53 50.61
C PRO A 986 -9.50 18.10 50.26
N LEU A 987 -9.01 19.05 51.06
CA LEU A 987 -7.65 19.60 50.91
C LEU A 987 -6.63 18.58 51.44
N SER A 988 -5.40 18.60 50.91
CA SER A 988 -4.31 17.87 51.57
C SER A 988 -3.86 18.64 52.81
N ALA A 989 -3.20 17.96 53.76
CA ALA A 989 -2.67 18.56 54.98
C ALA A 989 -1.83 19.82 54.70
N PHE A 990 -0.95 19.76 53.69
CA PHE A 990 -0.15 20.92 53.25
C PHE A 990 -1.01 22.08 52.73
N PHE A 991 -2.09 21.81 51.98
CA PHE A 991 -2.94 22.87 51.46
C PHE A 991 -3.88 23.45 52.50
N ALA A 992 -4.29 22.68 53.52
CA ALA A 992 -4.98 23.19 54.69
C ALA A 992 -4.05 24.12 55.48
N PHE A 993 -2.84 23.67 55.80
CA PHE A 993 -1.80 24.51 56.40
C PHE A 993 -1.49 25.76 55.58
N SER A 994 -1.31 25.61 54.26
CA SER A 994 -1.04 26.74 53.37
C SER A 994 -2.19 27.72 53.30
N LYS A 995 -3.43 27.29 53.56
CA LYS A 995 -4.58 28.19 53.61
C LYS A 995 -4.52 29.06 54.86
N ASP A 996 -4.11 28.48 55.98
CA ASP A 996 -4.09 29.13 57.28
C ASP A 996 -2.84 30.01 57.47
N GLU A 997 -1.68 29.59 56.96
CA GLU A 997 -0.41 30.34 57.08
C GLU A 997 -0.16 31.36 55.96
N ARG A 998 -0.85 31.26 54.83
CA ARG A 998 -0.65 32.21 53.72
C ARG A 998 -0.91 33.67 54.08
N PRO A 999 -1.95 34.02 54.86
CA PRO A 999 -2.12 35.40 55.32
C PRO A 999 -0.91 35.91 56.12
N ASN A 1000 -0.30 35.07 56.95
CA ASN A 1000 0.89 35.41 57.73
C ASN A 1000 2.09 35.65 56.81
N VAL A 1001 2.34 34.75 55.84
CA VAL A 1001 3.45 34.92 54.89
C VAL A 1001 3.28 36.15 54.00
N VAL A 1002 2.04 36.49 53.61
CA VAL A 1002 1.75 37.71 52.83
C VAL A 1002 1.90 38.96 53.69
N LYS A 1003 1.59 38.90 54.99
CA LYS A 1003 1.80 40.00 55.94
C LYS A 1003 3.30 40.23 56.20
N ASP A 1004 4.07 39.17 56.36
CA ASP A 1004 5.52 39.24 56.60
C ASP A 1004 6.30 39.68 55.35
N HIS A 1005 5.76 39.40 54.16
CA HIS A 1005 6.38 39.71 52.88
C HIS A 1005 5.35 40.26 51.86
N PRO A 1006 4.90 41.52 52.01
CA PRO A 1006 3.83 42.10 51.20
C PRO A 1006 4.18 42.21 49.70
N ASP A 1007 5.47 42.29 49.36
CA ASP A 1007 5.94 42.39 47.97
C ASP A 1007 6.12 41.03 47.27
N PHE A 1008 5.91 39.91 47.98
CA PHE A 1008 6.11 38.58 47.41
C PHE A 1008 5.00 38.21 46.43
N LYS A 1009 5.42 37.91 45.19
CA LYS A 1009 4.53 37.29 44.21
C LYS A 1009 4.17 35.87 44.65
N VAL A 1010 3.01 35.38 44.17
CA VAL A 1010 2.42 34.06 44.53
C VAL A 1010 3.42 32.90 44.52
N GLY A 1011 4.41 32.90 43.61
CA GLY A 1011 5.44 31.85 43.55
C GLY A 1011 6.44 31.87 44.71
N ALA A 1012 6.82 33.07 45.19
CA ALA A 1012 7.72 33.23 46.33
C ALA A 1012 7.00 32.88 47.66
N VAL A 1013 5.75 33.32 47.81
CA VAL A 1013 4.88 32.94 48.94
C VAL A 1013 4.74 31.41 49.04
N ALA A 1014 4.55 30.73 47.91
CA ALA A 1014 4.44 29.26 47.89
C ALA A 1014 5.75 28.56 48.31
N LYS A 1015 6.91 29.16 48.02
CA LYS A 1015 8.21 28.62 48.44
C LYS A 1015 8.38 28.72 49.96
N VAL A 1016 8.08 29.89 50.54
CA VAL A 1016 8.13 30.11 52.00
C VAL A 1016 7.14 29.21 52.74
N LEU A 1017 5.93 29.02 52.21
CA LEU A 1017 4.96 28.07 52.81
C LEU A 1017 5.47 26.62 52.77
N GLY A 1018 6.17 26.22 51.70
CA GLY A 1018 6.81 24.92 51.61
C GLY A 1018 7.92 24.72 52.65
N GLU A 1019 8.76 25.75 52.85
CA GLU A 1019 9.82 25.76 53.86
C GLU A 1019 9.24 25.73 55.28
N ARG A 1020 8.21 26.54 55.57
CA ARG A 1020 7.51 26.53 56.86
C ARG A 1020 6.83 25.18 57.13
N TRP A 1021 6.26 24.52 56.12
CA TRP A 1021 5.69 23.17 56.27
C TRP A 1021 6.74 22.07 56.50
N ALA A 1022 7.95 22.25 55.97
CA ALA A 1022 9.05 21.35 56.23
C ALA A 1022 9.59 21.51 57.66
N ALA A 1023 9.58 22.73 58.19
CA ALA A 1023 10.11 23.09 59.51
C ALA A 1023 9.08 23.10 60.65
N ILE A 1024 7.79 22.87 60.37
CA ILE A 1024 6.74 22.89 61.40
C ILE A 1024 6.93 21.75 62.41
N ASP A 1025 6.57 22.02 63.66
CA ASP A 1025 6.56 21.03 64.74
C ASP A 1025 5.71 19.78 64.37
N PRO A 1026 6.20 18.55 64.63
CA PRO A 1026 5.50 17.31 64.32
C PRO A 1026 4.09 17.20 64.94
N GLU A 1027 3.86 17.74 66.13
CA GLU A 1027 2.53 17.70 66.78
C GLU A 1027 1.53 18.58 66.04
N VAL A 1028 1.96 19.77 65.61
CA VAL A 1028 1.12 20.68 64.83
C VAL A 1028 0.86 20.13 63.43
N LYS A 1029 1.87 19.50 62.82
CA LYS A 1029 1.75 18.82 61.52
C LYS A 1029 0.73 17.68 61.57
N SER A 1030 0.75 16.90 62.65
CA SER A 1030 -0.17 15.78 62.90
C SER A 1030 -1.63 16.23 62.91
N LYS A 1031 -1.94 17.42 63.44
CA LYS A 1031 -3.32 17.98 63.43
C LYS A 1031 -3.83 18.20 62.01
N TYR A 1032 -3.02 18.78 61.12
CA TYR A 1032 -3.40 18.97 59.72
C TYR A 1032 -3.50 17.66 58.94
N GLU A 1033 -2.64 16.68 59.24
CA GLU A 1033 -2.70 15.35 58.64
C GLU A 1033 -3.93 14.55 59.08
N ALA A 1034 -4.29 14.62 60.36
CA ALA A 1034 -5.50 14.02 60.91
C ALA A 1034 -6.77 14.64 60.31
N ALA A 1035 -6.85 15.98 60.24
CA ALA A 1035 -7.98 16.68 59.63
C ALA A 1035 -8.15 16.33 58.14
N ALA A 1036 -7.05 16.33 57.36
CA ALA A 1036 -7.08 15.96 55.95
C ALA A 1036 -7.47 14.48 55.74
N LYS A 1037 -7.11 13.59 56.67
CA LYS A 1037 -7.53 12.18 56.65
C LYS A 1037 -9.03 12.05 56.91
N ALA A 1038 -9.56 12.75 57.91
CA ALA A 1038 -10.99 12.73 58.24
C ALA A 1038 -11.86 13.26 57.08
N GLU A 1039 -11.49 14.39 56.47
CA GLU A 1039 -12.21 14.93 55.30
C GLU A 1039 -12.12 14.00 54.07
N LYS A 1040 -11.00 13.28 53.92
CA LYS A 1040 -10.86 12.30 52.85
C LYS A 1040 -11.77 11.09 53.05
N GLU A 1041 -11.91 10.61 54.28
CA GLU A 1041 -12.81 9.51 54.60
C GLU A 1041 -14.27 9.89 54.38
N SER A 1042 -14.68 11.12 54.77
CA SER A 1042 -16.05 11.60 54.50
C SER A 1042 -16.33 11.75 53.01
N TYR A 1043 -15.38 12.27 52.22
CA TYR A 1043 -15.50 12.35 50.76
C TYR A 1043 -15.59 10.97 50.09
N VAL A 1044 -14.84 9.97 50.57
CA VAL A 1044 -14.92 8.60 50.04
C VAL A 1044 -16.28 7.97 50.32
N LYS A 1045 -16.82 8.16 51.52
CA LYS A 1045 -18.19 7.71 51.86
C LYS A 1045 -19.24 8.37 50.96
N ALA A 1046 -19.14 9.68 50.72
CA ALA A 1046 -20.02 10.39 49.80
C ALA A 1046 -19.90 9.88 48.35
N LEU A 1047 -18.68 9.54 47.90
CA LEU A 1047 -18.43 8.98 46.57
C LEU A 1047 -19.06 7.59 46.40
N GLU A 1048 -19.01 6.76 47.44
CA GLU A 1048 -19.62 5.43 47.44
C GLU A 1048 -21.15 5.53 47.43
N ALA A 1049 -21.74 6.38 48.26
CA ALA A 1049 -23.17 6.66 48.25
C ALA A 1049 -23.66 7.12 46.87
N TYR A 1050 -22.94 8.08 46.25
CA TYR A 1050 -23.27 8.58 44.91
C TYR A 1050 -23.19 7.50 43.82
N LYS A 1051 -22.24 6.55 43.91
CA LYS A 1051 -22.15 5.43 42.96
C LYS A 1051 -23.33 4.46 43.08
N VAL A 1052 -23.77 4.20 44.31
CA VAL A 1052 -24.94 3.35 44.59
C VAL A 1052 -26.22 4.00 44.07
N GLU A 1053 -26.37 5.30 44.29
CA GLU A 1053 -27.54 6.05 43.81
C GLU A 1053 -27.60 6.11 42.27
N ARG A 1054 -26.45 6.31 41.61
CA ARG A 1054 -26.37 6.32 40.14
C ARG A 1054 -26.66 4.96 39.50
N THR A 1055 -26.37 3.85 40.18
CA THR A 1055 -26.66 2.50 39.68
C THR A 1055 -28.14 2.12 39.82
N LYS A 1056 -28.90 2.80 40.68
CA LYS A 1056 -30.37 2.67 40.77
C LYS A 1056 -31.14 3.45 39.70
N ILE A 1057 -30.49 4.39 39.01
CA ILE A 1057 -31.09 5.21 37.94
C ILE A 1057 -30.80 4.61 36.55
N ASP A 1058 -29.78 3.74 36.44
CA ASP A 1058 -29.37 3.06 35.20
C ASP A 1058 -30.00 1.63 35.06
N VAL A 1059 -30.91 1.24 35.96
CA VAL A 1059 -31.80 0.04 35.89
C VAL A 1059 -33.23 0.53 35.88
#